data_AF-A0A926X2I9-F1
#
_entry.id   AF-A0A926X2I9-F1
#
_cell.length_a   1.000
_cell.length_b   1.000
_cell.length_c   1.000
_cell.angle_alpha   90.00
_cell.angle_beta   90.00
_cell.angle_gamma   90.00
#
_symmetry.space_group_name_H-M   'P 1'
#
loop_
_entity.id
_entity.type
_entity.pdbx_description
1 polymer ?
#
loop_
_entity_poly.entity_id
_entity_poly.type
_entity_poly.pdbx_seq_one_letter_code
_entity_poly.pdbx_strand_id
1 'polypeptide(L)'
;MKAAQALSREIVLDQLLVTLMNILIENTGAERGYLILEKDEQFFIEAEGTANSPHIEVLHSIPLTPKDTIDHASVDIIHFVAQTHENIILGDISKAQRLFRQPIVVRPRSVLCVPLINQNKLTGIIYLENTFVTDAFTDSHLEIVQLLSAQAAIAIDNARLYNELEARVQQRTADLVRTNQILEREVLERQRSEQTLRLIVEATAGVTRKDFFHSLVRSLAQALDVYYAFITECDSNAPTRLRTIACWYQNEFIENFEYDVYGTACEQVINSQTCQCYPDQLQLLFPEDDSLPEMKAQSYAGVALRDSSGKLLGHLAVLDDQPLADIPRSTAILEIFAARAAAEMERQQAEAVIRASQEKFSKAFRSSPSGITITTIKEGRFLEVNDSFLRMLGYEHEEVIGQSAFDLNIWVKTDDRATITRLLQEQGTVSNVEVELRRKSGDTFLALVSADIIDLDGEPCLLGVTTDITVLKQAAKALERLAEIGELASMIVHEVRNPLTTMVMGLGAFKRLELSGRFQEYLALALDEGDRLQRLLNQILLYAKPQTLNQIELDLTSLITETLHTLRDLPVASTKPLRFNSAATAAPVLGDRDKLKQVLINLVTNACEAVDDGAVITVSLQRDQSNQIVVQVHNTGDPIPPDILVKLTKPFFTTKTNGNGLGLAIVKRIVEAHHGELCIESSAEVGTTVTVRLPGRR
;
A
#
# COMPACT_ATOMS: atom_id res chain seq x y z
N MET A 1 69.69 63.41 -36.79
CA MET A 1 68.23 63.17 -36.99
C MET A 1 67.90 61.77 -37.53
N LYS A 2 68.53 61.28 -38.62
CA LYS A 2 68.24 59.92 -39.16
C LYS A 2 68.43 58.78 -38.13
N ALA A 3 69.49 58.84 -37.31
CA ALA A 3 69.77 57.84 -36.28
C ALA A 3 68.69 57.75 -35.18
N ALA A 4 68.25 58.89 -34.63
CA ALA A 4 67.16 58.93 -33.66
C ALA A 4 65.83 58.40 -34.22
N GLN A 5 65.53 58.68 -35.49
CA GLN A 5 64.33 58.16 -36.15
C GLN A 5 64.37 56.64 -36.34
N ALA A 6 65.54 56.06 -36.61
CA ALA A 6 65.71 54.62 -36.72
C ALA A 6 65.38 53.92 -35.39
N LEU A 7 65.86 54.45 -34.26
CA LEU A 7 65.58 53.92 -32.93
C LEU A 7 64.08 53.98 -32.58
N SER A 8 63.42 55.10 -32.88
CA SER A 8 62.00 55.28 -32.54
C SER A 8 61.02 54.35 -33.27
N ARG A 9 61.45 53.69 -34.35
CA ARG A 9 60.60 52.80 -35.15
C ARG A 9 60.69 51.34 -34.73
N GLU A 10 61.67 50.99 -33.91
CA GLU A 10 61.95 49.60 -33.55
C GLU A 10 61.20 49.24 -32.27
N ILE A 11 60.30 48.25 -32.38
CA ILE A 11 59.43 47.81 -31.28
C ILE A 11 59.98 46.52 -30.65
N VAL A 12 60.79 45.77 -31.40
CA VAL A 12 61.47 44.56 -30.92
C VAL A 12 62.75 44.98 -30.18
N LEU A 13 62.81 44.66 -28.88
CA LEU A 13 63.91 45.06 -28.01
C LEU A 13 65.28 44.66 -28.59
N ASP A 14 65.47 43.39 -28.97
CA ASP A 14 66.78 42.91 -29.46
C ASP A 14 67.25 43.66 -30.70
N GLN A 15 66.34 43.91 -31.65
CA GLN A 15 66.64 44.66 -32.88
C GLN A 15 66.96 46.13 -32.59
N LEU A 16 66.30 46.70 -31.57
CA LEU A 16 66.58 48.05 -31.08
C LEU A 16 67.98 48.14 -30.45
N LEU A 17 68.37 47.17 -29.61
CA LEU A 17 69.71 47.13 -28.99
C LEU A 17 70.81 47.01 -30.05
N VAL A 18 70.62 46.16 -31.06
CA VAL A 18 71.54 46.00 -32.20
C VAL A 18 71.69 47.31 -32.96
N THR A 19 70.56 47.96 -33.29
CA THR A 19 70.57 49.22 -34.04
C THR A 19 71.25 50.34 -33.26
N LEU A 20 70.97 50.45 -31.96
CA LEU A 20 71.58 51.44 -31.08
C LEU A 20 73.09 51.26 -30.98
N MET A 21 73.57 50.03 -30.72
CA MET A 21 74.99 49.75 -30.56
C MET A 21 75.79 49.99 -31.84
N ASN A 22 75.24 49.63 -33.01
CA ASN A 22 75.86 49.94 -34.30
C ASN A 22 76.03 51.46 -34.49
N ILE A 23 74.96 52.23 -34.25
CA ILE A 23 75.01 53.69 -34.37
C ILE A 23 76.04 54.27 -33.40
N LEU A 24 76.08 53.81 -32.14
CA LEU A 24 77.01 54.32 -31.15
C LEU A 24 78.47 54.06 -31.55
N ILE A 25 78.81 52.83 -31.92
CA ILE A 25 80.19 52.47 -32.32
C ILE A 25 80.63 53.26 -33.55
N GLU A 26 79.78 53.36 -34.57
CA GLU A 26 80.09 54.10 -35.80
C GLU A 26 80.29 55.60 -35.57
N ASN A 27 79.48 56.21 -34.69
CA ASN A 27 79.50 57.67 -34.49
C ASN A 27 80.53 58.14 -33.47
N THR A 28 81.02 57.27 -32.57
CA THR A 28 82.03 57.64 -31.57
C THR A 28 83.43 57.09 -31.86
N GLY A 29 83.55 56.12 -32.77
CA GLY A 29 84.82 55.40 -32.99
C GLY A 29 85.26 54.56 -31.79
N ALA A 30 84.30 54.09 -30.98
CA ALA A 30 84.59 53.21 -29.85
C ALA A 30 85.12 51.87 -30.36
N GLU A 31 86.13 51.30 -29.70
CA GLU A 31 86.63 49.96 -30.06
C GLU A 31 85.68 48.88 -29.57
N ARG A 32 85.14 49.06 -28.37
CA ARG A 32 84.19 48.17 -27.72
C ARG A 32 83.14 48.98 -26.99
N GLY A 33 81.93 48.47 -26.95
CA GLY A 33 80.83 49.11 -26.23
C GLY A 33 79.91 48.08 -25.62
N TYR A 34 79.34 48.43 -24.48
CA TYR A 34 78.31 47.67 -23.79
C TYR A 34 77.08 48.53 -23.60
N LEU A 35 75.94 47.92 -23.87
CA LEU A 35 74.64 48.41 -23.47
C LEU A 35 74.20 47.63 -22.25
N ILE A 36 74.05 48.34 -21.15
CA ILE A 36 73.74 47.77 -19.84
C ILE A 36 72.33 48.23 -19.49
N LEU A 37 71.39 47.32 -19.24
CA LEU A 37 70.05 47.72 -18.84
C LEU A 37 69.75 47.26 -17.40
N GLU A 38 68.87 48.02 -16.75
CA GLU A 38 68.36 47.65 -15.44
C GLU A 38 67.23 46.61 -15.60
N LYS A 39 67.29 45.54 -14.80
CA LYS A 39 66.24 44.52 -14.58
C LYS A 39 66.22 44.19 -13.09
N ASP A 40 65.06 44.28 -12.46
CA ASP A 40 64.88 43.97 -11.01
C ASP A 40 65.95 44.61 -10.10
N GLU A 41 66.19 45.92 -10.28
CA GLU A 41 67.19 46.71 -9.52
C GLU A 41 68.66 46.25 -9.68
N GLN A 42 68.93 45.40 -10.68
CA GLN A 42 70.27 44.94 -11.04
C GLN A 42 70.59 45.30 -12.49
N PHE A 43 71.88 45.55 -12.75
CA PHE A 43 72.36 45.92 -14.06
C PHE A 43 72.97 44.73 -14.78
N PHE A 44 72.52 44.50 -16.01
CA PHE A 44 72.98 43.42 -16.85
C PHE A 44 73.46 43.95 -18.19
N ILE A 45 74.50 43.33 -18.74
CA ILE A 45 74.95 43.57 -20.11
C ILE A 45 73.95 42.88 -21.03
N GLU A 46 73.32 43.66 -21.91
CA GLU A 46 72.25 43.20 -22.80
C GLU A 46 72.70 43.18 -24.25
N ALA A 47 73.64 44.05 -24.62
CA ALA A 47 74.29 44.00 -25.92
C ALA A 47 75.75 44.41 -25.82
N GLU A 48 76.57 43.79 -26.64
CA GLU A 48 77.98 44.13 -26.84
C GLU A 48 78.26 44.37 -28.32
N GLY A 49 79.05 45.40 -28.61
CA GLY A 49 79.57 45.62 -29.95
C GLY A 49 81.06 45.91 -29.93
N THR A 50 81.74 45.52 -31.01
CA THR A 50 83.16 45.80 -31.22
C THR A 50 83.38 46.37 -32.62
N ALA A 51 84.29 47.34 -32.77
CA ALA A 51 84.58 47.97 -34.07
C ALA A 51 85.12 46.99 -35.13
N ASN A 52 85.73 45.88 -34.70
CA ASN A 52 86.30 44.85 -35.57
C ASN A 52 85.29 43.79 -36.01
N SER A 53 84.06 43.82 -35.50
CA SER A 53 82.98 42.91 -35.86
C SER A 53 81.79 43.69 -36.40
N PRO A 54 81.27 43.38 -37.60
CA PRO A 54 80.02 43.98 -38.08
C PRO A 54 78.78 43.42 -37.36
N HIS A 55 78.94 42.52 -36.39
CA HIS A 55 77.84 41.90 -35.66
C HIS A 55 77.86 42.38 -34.20
N ILE A 56 76.75 42.98 -33.78
CA ILE A 56 76.43 43.24 -32.37
C ILE A 56 75.89 41.94 -31.78
N GLU A 57 76.44 41.54 -30.64
CA GLU A 57 75.98 40.37 -29.91
C GLU A 57 74.93 40.80 -28.87
N VAL A 58 73.72 40.25 -28.94
CA VAL A 58 72.68 40.44 -27.92
C VAL A 58 72.87 39.35 -26.87
N LEU A 59 73.30 39.76 -25.68
CA LEU A 59 73.88 38.88 -24.66
C LEU A 59 72.85 38.36 -23.65
N HIS A 60 71.59 38.83 -23.72
CA HIS A 60 70.47 38.34 -22.90
C HIS A 60 70.80 38.27 -21.40
N SER A 61 71.13 39.42 -20.82
CA SER A 61 71.28 39.63 -19.37
C SER A 61 72.48 38.94 -18.70
N ILE A 62 73.69 39.26 -19.17
CA ILE A 62 74.92 38.84 -18.47
C ILE A 62 75.12 39.73 -17.22
N PRO A 63 75.27 39.17 -16.00
CA PRO A 63 75.50 39.96 -14.80
C PRO A 63 76.79 40.78 -14.88
N LEU A 64 76.79 41.99 -14.32
CA LEU A 64 78.00 42.78 -14.13
C LEU A 64 78.89 42.17 -13.04
N THR A 65 79.63 41.12 -13.38
CA THR A 65 80.63 40.50 -12.50
C THR A 65 82.05 40.77 -13.01
N PRO A 66 82.93 41.37 -12.19
CA PRO A 66 84.32 41.53 -12.55
C PRO A 66 85.02 40.19 -12.39
N LYS A 67 85.11 39.44 -13.48
CA LYS A 67 86.02 38.29 -13.60
C LYS A 67 86.20 37.77 -15.02
N ASP A 68 85.23 37.97 -15.94
CA ASP A 68 85.35 37.42 -17.31
C ASP A 68 84.86 38.34 -18.45
N THR A 69 84.13 39.43 -18.18
CA THR A 69 83.47 40.24 -19.25
C THR A 69 83.90 41.71 -19.25
N ILE A 70 83.98 42.34 -18.09
CA ILE A 70 84.34 43.76 -17.88
C ILE A 70 85.29 43.86 -16.67
N ASP A 71 86.33 44.71 -16.72
CA ASP A 71 87.28 44.90 -15.62
C ASP A 71 86.68 45.66 -14.42
N HIS A 72 87.28 45.51 -13.23
CA HIS A 72 86.87 46.17 -11.98
C HIS A 72 86.74 47.69 -12.10
N ALA A 73 87.70 48.36 -12.76
CA ALA A 73 87.66 49.81 -12.94
C ALA A 73 86.45 50.25 -13.79
N SER A 74 86.12 49.47 -14.81
CA SER A 74 84.97 49.69 -15.69
C SER A 74 83.64 49.48 -14.96
N VAL A 75 83.54 48.47 -14.10
CA VAL A 75 82.35 48.26 -13.23
C VAL A 75 82.17 49.41 -12.25
N ASP A 76 83.25 49.93 -11.65
CA ASP A 76 83.18 51.09 -10.74
C ASP A 76 82.68 52.35 -11.47
N ILE A 77 83.11 52.58 -12.73
CA ILE A 77 82.58 53.66 -13.58
C ILE A 77 81.08 53.49 -13.80
N ILE A 78 80.65 52.28 -14.20
CA ILE A 78 79.23 51.98 -14.47
C ILE A 78 78.40 52.21 -13.21
N HIS A 79 78.85 51.75 -12.04
CA HIS A 79 78.16 51.97 -10.77
C HIS A 79 78.12 53.45 -10.37
N PHE A 80 79.18 54.21 -10.62
CA PHE A 80 79.18 55.65 -10.37
C PHE A 80 78.13 56.36 -11.23
N VAL A 81 78.10 56.08 -12.54
CA VAL A 81 77.08 56.63 -13.45
C VAL A 81 75.67 56.19 -13.03
N ALA A 82 75.52 54.94 -12.60
CA ALA A 82 74.25 54.41 -12.11
C ALA A 82 73.74 55.16 -10.86
N GLN A 83 74.63 55.56 -9.96
CA GLN A 83 74.26 56.22 -8.70
C GLN A 83 74.08 57.74 -8.84
N THR A 84 74.90 58.38 -9.67
CA THR A 84 74.94 59.84 -9.80
C THR A 84 74.10 60.37 -10.95
N HIS A 85 73.82 59.53 -11.95
CA HIS A 85 73.23 59.91 -13.23
C HIS A 85 74.06 60.97 -14.00
N GLU A 86 75.35 61.12 -13.66
CA GLU A 86 76.26 62.02 -14.35
C GLU A 86 77.01 61.30 -15.48
N ASN A 87 77.23 62.01 -16.59
CA ASN A 87 78.03 61.48 -17.70
C ASN A 87 79.51 61.50 -17.33
N ILE A 88 80.25 60.47 -17.74
CA ILE A 88 81.69 60.40 -17.55
C ILE A 88 82.40 60.37 -18.90
N ILE A 89 83.34 61.30 -19.10
CA ILE A 89 84.38 61.20 -20.13
C ILE A 89 85.74 61.11 -19.42
N LEU A 90 86.45 60.01 -19.63
CA LEU A 90 87.83 59.85 -19.20
C LEU A 90 88.73 59.73 -20.42
N GLY A 91 89.44 60.82 -20.73
CA GLY A 91 90.44 60.83 -21.81
C GLY A 91 91.66 59.95 -21.50
N ASP A 92 91.98 59.74 -20.22
CA ASP A 92 93.02 58.80 -19.80
C ASP A 92 92.65 58.23 -18.43
N ILE A 93 92.23 56.96 -18.40
CA ILE A 93 91.80 56.29 -17.16
C ILE A 93 92.94 56.22 -16.13
N SER A 94 94.21 56.21 -16.57
CA SER A 94 95.36 56.12 -15.66
C SER A 94 95.49 57.38 -14.80
N LYS A 95 95.02 58.53 -15.29
CA LYS A 95 95.01 59.79 -14.54
C LYS A 95 93.83 59.89 -13.56
N ALA A 96 92.83 59.02 -13.70
CA ALA A 96 91.62 58.99 -12.88
C ALA A 96 91.74 58.08 -11.64
N GLN A 97 92.95 57.65 -11.26
CA GLN A 97 93.22 56.69 -10.18
C GLN A 97 92.60 57.06 -8.81
N ARG A 98 92.30 58.34 -8.57
CA ARG A 98 91.61 58.81 -7.36
C ARG A 98 90.12 58.42 -7.27
N LEU A 99 89.51 58.01 -8.39
CA LEU A 99 88.10 57.63 -8.47
C LEU A 99 87.84 56.15 -8.18
N PHE A 100 88.89 55.31 -8.09
CA PHE A 100 88.76 53.85 -8.02
C PHE A 100 89.28 53.27 -6.71
N ARG A 101 88.64 52.19 -6.23
CA ARG A 101 89.00 51.52 -4.97
C ARG A 101 90.16 50.54 -5.12
N GLN A 102 90.49 50.10 -6.33
CA GLN A 102 91.52 49.09 -6.64
C GLN A 102 92.54 49.63 -7.67
N PRO A 103 93.78 49.10 -7.70
CA PRO A 103 94.79 49.51 -8.69
C PRO A 103 94.35 49.12 -10.12
N ILE A 104 94.37 50.07 -11.05
CA ILE A 104 94.02 49.84 -12.45
C ILE A 104 95.11 48.97 -13.10
N VAL A 105 94.77 47.74 -13.53
CA VAL A 105 95.63 46.91 -14.37
C VAL A 105 95.25 47.21 -15.82
N VAL A 106 95.89 48.23 -16.41
CA VAL A 106 95.56 48.92 -17.67
C VAL A 106 94.83 48.07 -18.74
N ARG A 107 93.50 48.28 -18.86
CA ARG A 107 92.63 48.41 -20.05
C ARG A 107 91.20 48.73 -19.53
N PRO A 108 90.41 49.64 -20.13
CA PRO A 108 90.66 50.45 -21.33
C PRO A 108 91.54 51.69 -21.10
N ARG A 109 91.88 52.46 -22.16
CA ARG A 109 92.68 53.70 -22.07
C ARG A 109 91.84 54.95 -21.93
N SER A 110 90.75 55.05 -22.69
CA SER A 110 89.75 56.09 -22.57
C SER A 110 88.35 55.49 -22.52
N VAL A 111 87.43 56.17 -21.85
CA VAL A 111 86.06 55.71 -21.59
C VAL A 111 85.07 56.85 -21.76
N LEU A 112 83.93 56.54 -22.38
CA LEU A 112 82.73 57.37 -22.39
C LEU A 112 81.59 56.56 -21.79
N CYS A 113 81.01 57.03 -20.68
CA CYS A 113 79.91 56.35 -20.01
C CYS A 113 78.75 57.32 -19.80
N VAL A 114 77.58 56.97 -20.32
CA VAL A 114 76.40 57.83 -20.40
C VAL A 114 75.17 57.08 -19.90
N PRO A 115 74.39 57.65 -18.95
CA PRO A 115 73.16 57.04 -18.50
C PRO A 115 72.04 57.19 -19.55
N LEU A 116 71.23 56.15 -19.69
CA LEU A 116 69.97 56.17 -20.41
C LEU A 116 68.87 56.55 -19.44
N ILE A 117 68.32 57.75 -19.58
CA ILE A 117 67.31 58.27 -18.65
C ILE A 117 66.03 58.56 -19.42
N ASN A 118 64.92 57.99 -18.95
CA ASN A 118 63.58 58.33 -19.40
C ASN A 118 62.73 58.74 -18.19
N GLN A 119 62.06 59.90 -18.26
CA GLN A 119 61.24 60.43 -17.16
C GLN A 119 61.92 60.43 -15.77
N ASN A 120 63.21 60.79 -15.73
CA ASN A 120 64.03 60.81 -14.52
C ASN A 120 64.30 59.43 -13.88
N LYS A 121 63.97 58.34 -14.59
CA LYS A 121 64.33 56.96 -14.25
C LYS A 121 65.50 56.51 -15.13
N LEU A 122 66.51 55.93 -14.51
CA LEU A 122 67.62 55.29 -15.21
C LEU A 122 67.11 53.97 -15.81
N THR A 123 67.11 53.84 -17.14
CA THR A 123 66.67 52.62 -17.84
C THR A 123 67.85 51.73 -18.23
N GLY A 124 69.05 52.31 -18.27
CA GLY A 124 70.29 51.63 -18.59
C GLY A 124 71.47 52.58 -18.67
N ILE A 125 72.60 52.07 -19.15
CA ILE A 125 73.88 52.76 -19.25
C ILE A 125 74.52 52.34 -20.57
N ILE A 126 74.99 53.32 -21.33
CA ILE A 126 75.90 53.11 -22.45
C ILE A 126 77.31 53.25 -21.90
N TYR A 127 78.13 52.23 -22.10
CA TYR A 127 79.54 52.25 -21.77
C TYR A 127 80.33 52.00 -23.06
N LEU A 128 81.24 52.91 -23.40
CA LEU A 128 82.07 52.85 -24.61
C LEU A 128 83.53 52.99 -24.20
N GLU A 129 84.39 52.18 -24.80
CA GLU A 129 85.80 52.17 -24.47
C GLU A 129 86.70 52.12 -25.71
N ASN A 130 87.91 52.64 -25.54
CA ASN A 130 88.99 52.52 -26.51
C ASN A 130 90.27 52.12 -25.77
N THR A 131 90.88 51.01 -26.18
CA THR A 131 92.06 50.48 -25.49
C THR A 131 93.38 51.00 -26.06
N PHE A 132 93.36 51.69 -27.21
CA PHE A 132 94.54 52.14 -27.93
C PHE A 132 94.85 53.63 -27.73
N VAL A 133 93.80 54.48 -27.74
CA VAL A 133 93.93 55.94 -27.85
C VAL A 133 93.47 56.63 -26.56
N THR A 134 94.29 57.56 -26.05
CA THR A 134 93.87 58.53 -25.03
C THR A 134 93.10 59.67 -25.71
N ASP A 135 92.12 60.24 -25.02
CA ASP A 135 91.26 61.31 -25.51
C ASP A 135 90.49 60.92 -26.80
N ALA A 136 90.16 59.62 -26.95
CA ALA A 136 89.38 59.12 -28.08
C ALA A 136 87.95 59.67 -28.11
N PHE A 137 87.41 60.05 -26.95
CA PHE A 137 86.09 60.61 -26.79
C PHE A 137 86.17 62.11 -26.52
N THR A 138 85.51 62.91 -27.35
CA THR A 138 85.45 64.37 -27.25
C THR A 138 84.07 64.82 -26.77
N ASP A 139 83.93 66.09 -26.40
CA ASP A 139 82.62 66.68 -26.06
C ASP A 139 81.60 66.54 -27.21
N SER A 140 82.05 66.59 -28.47
CA SER A 140 81.17 66.35 -29.63
C SER A 140 80.65 64.92 -29.71
N HIS A 141 81.44 63.91 -29.28
CA HIS A 141 80.95 62.54 -29.16
C HIS A 141 79.92 62.43 -28.02
N LEU A 142 80.15 63.10 -26.89
CA LEU A 142 79.20 63.12 -25.78
C LEU A 142 77.85 63.74 -26.20
N GLU A 143 77.84 64.86 -26.93
CA GLU A 143 76.59 65.49 -27.41
C GLU A 143 75.76 64.51 -28.28
N ILE A 144 76.41 63.76 -29.18
CA ILE A 144 75.73 62.78 -30.04
C ILE A 144 75.20 61.62 -29.20
N VAL A 145 76.02 61.05 -28.31
CA VAL A 145 75.61 59.92 -27.46
C VAL A 145 74.50 60.33 -26.52
N GLN A 146 74.53 61.52 -25.91
CA GLN A 146 73.45 62.03 -25.07
C GLN A 146 72.13 62.18 -25.84
N LEU A 147 72.17 62.72 -27.06
CA LEU A 147 70.98 62.85 -27.91
C LEU A 147 70.39 61.47 -28.24
N LEU A 148 71.24 60.49 -28.57
CA LEU A 148 70.82 59.12 -28.84
C LEU A 148 70.33 58.43 -27.56
N SER A 149 70.93 58.71 -26.40
CA SER A 149 70.60 58.12 -25.11
C SER A 149 69.17 58.45 -24.68
N ALA A 150 68.75 59.70 -24.83
CA ALA A 150 67.38 60.10 -24.51
C ALA A 150 66.34 59.37 -25.38
N GLN A 151 66.61 59.21 -26.67
CA GLN A 151 65.73 58.51 -27.61
C GLN A 151 65.76 57.00 -27.41
N ALA A 152 66.93 56.44 -27.13
CA ALA A 152 67.13 55.04 -26.80
C ALA A 152 66.39 54.65 -25.52
N ALA A 153 66.48 55.47 -24.47
CA ALA A 153 65.79 55.23 -23.21
C ALA A 153 64.27 55.11 -23.40
N ILE A 154 63.68 56.02 -24.19
CA ILE A 154 62.25 55.99 -24.53
C ILE A 154 61.90 54.75 -25.36
N ALA A 155 62.70 54.43 -26.38
CA ALA A 155 62.44 53.30 -27.27
C ALA A 155 62.55 51.95 -26.53
N ILE A 156 63.53 51.81 -25.63
CA ILE A 156 63.72 50.61 -24.81
C ILE A 156 62.54 50.41 -23.86
N ASP A 157 62.07 51.47 -23.20
CA ASP A 157 60.88 51.40 -22.35
C ASP A 157 59.63 51.03 -23.14
N ASN A 158 59.45 51.62 -24.33
CA ASN A 158 58.32 51.29 -25.21
C ASN A 158 58.35 49.83 -25.68
N ALA A 159 59.52 49.32 -26.08
CA ALA A 159 59.69 47.93 -26.48
C ALA A 159 59.39 46.96 -25.31
N ARG A 160 59.83 47.28 -24.09
CA ARG A 160 59.53 46.50 -22.88
C ARG A 160 58.04 46.50 -22.55
N LEU A 161 57.39 47.68 -22.58
CA LEU A 161 55.95 47.82 -22.33
C LEU A 161 55.12 47.07 -23.37
N TYR A 162 55.53 47.09 -24.64
CA TYR A 162 54.85 46.37 -25.70
C TYR A 162 54.91 44.85 -25.48
N ASN A 163 56.08 44.30 -25.16
CA ASN A 163 56.24 42.88 -24.85
C ASN A 163 55.40 42.45 -23.64
N GLU A 164 55.36 43.28 -22.59
CA GLU A 164 54.53 42.99 -21.41
C GLU A 164 53.03 43.02 -21.74
N LEU A 165 52.59 44.00 -22.53
CA LEU A 165 51.21 44.10 -22.98
C LEU A 165 50.82 42.88 -23.83
N GLU A 166 51.68 42.47 -24.76
CA GLU A 166 51.44 41.31 -25.62
C GLU A 166 51.33 40.02 -24.79
N ALA A 167 52.22 39.81 -23.82
CA ALA A 167 52.14 38.69 -22.89
C ALA A 167 50.84 38.69 -22.07
N ARG A 168 50.43 39.85 -21.54
CA ARG A 168 49.15 39.99 -20.81
C ARG A 168 47.94 39.72 -21.70
N VAL A 169 47.95 40.18 -22.96
CA VAL A 169 46.87 39.93 -23.93
C VAL A 169 46.78 38.44 -24.24
N GLN A 170 47.90 37.76 -24.48
CA GLN A 170 47.92 36.31 -24.71
C GLN A 170 47.38 35.54 -23.51
N GLN A 171 47.84 35.86 -22.30
CA GLN A 171 47.33 35.25 -21.07
C GLN A 171 45.83 35.46 -20.90
N ARG A 172 45.34 36.70 -21.07
CA ARG A 172 43.92 37.02 -20.90
C ARG A 172 43.04 36.33 -21.95
N THR A 173 43.55 36.19 -23.17
CA THR A 173 42.85 35.48 -24.25
C THR A 173 42.72 33.99 -23.92
N ALA A 174 43.78 33.36 -23.39
CA ALA A 174 43.73 31.96 -22.96
C ALA A 174 42.74 31.73 -21.81
N ASP A 175 42.72 32.62 -20.81
CA ASP A 175 41.76 32.55 -19.69
C ASP A 175 40.30 32.72 -20.15
N LEU A 176 40.06 33.65 -21.09
CA LEU A 176 38.74 33.87 -21.69
C LEU A 176 38.24 32.64 -22.45
N VAL A 177 39.10 32.01 -23.27
CA VAL A 177 38.75 30.79 -24.00
C VAL A 177 38.40 29.66 -23.03
N ARG A 178 39.19 29.47 -21.97
CA ARG A 178 38.89 28.46 -20.93
C ARG A 178 37.55 28.74 -20.25
N THR A 179 37.29 29.99 -19.89
CA THR A 179 36.06 30.37 -19.17
C THR A 179 34.83 30.24 -20.07
N ASN A 180 34.93 30.61 -21.36
CA ASN A 180 33.87 30.39 -22.33
C ASN A 180 33.54 28.91 -22.50
N GLN A 181 34.54 28.02 -22.59
CA GLN A 181 34.29 26.57 -22.66
C GLN A 181 33.57 26.02 -21.43
N ILE A 182 33.85 26.55 -20.24
CA ILE A 182 33.15 26.17 -19.00
C ILE A 182 31.70 26.68 -19.04
N LEU A 183 31.50 27.95 -19.39
CA LEU A 183 30.17 28.57 -19.51
C LEU A 183 29.30 27.86 -20.55
N GLU A 184 29.86 27.51 -21.71
CA GLU A 184 29.15 26.75 -22.74
C GLU A 184 28.65 25.40 -22.22
N ARG A 185 29.45 24.70 -21.40
CA ARG A 185 29.02 23.46 -20.72
C ARG A 185 27.91 23.71 -19.71
N GLU A 186 28.04 24.72 -18.85
CA GLU A 186 27.03 25.04 -17.85
C GLU A 186 25.69 25.46 -18.50
N VAL A 187 25.73 26.24 -19.59
CA VAL A 187 24.53 26.61 -20.34
C VAL A 187 23.83 25.38 -20.91
N LEU A 188 24.59 24.43 -21.47
CA LEU A 188 24.03 23.20 -22.01
C LEU A 188 23.39 22.33 -20.92
N GLU A 189 24.05 22.17 -19.77
CA GLU A 189 23.48 21.41 -18.63
C GLU A 189 22.23 22.08 -18.05
N ARG A 190 22.24 23.41 -17.96
CA ARG A 190 21.08 24.17 -17.49
C ARG A 190 19.89 24.04 -18.44
N GLN A 191 20.11 24.21 -19.74
CA GLN A 191 19.08 24.02 -20.77
C GLN A 191 18.49 22.61 -20.71
N ARG A 192 19.34 21.59 -20.51
CA ARG A 192 18.91 20.20 -20.34
C ARG A 192 18.02 20.02 -19.12
N SER A 193 18.41 20.60 -17.98
CA SER A 193 17.63 20.53 -16.73
C SER A 193 16.28 21.26 -16.86
N GLU A 194 16.26 22.43 -17.50
CA GLU A 194 15.03 23.21 -17.73
C GLU A 194 14.05 22.48 -18.66
N GLN A 195 14.52 21.85 -19.75
CA GLN A 195 13.68 21.03 -20.63
C GLN A 195 13.04 19.86 -19.88
N THR A 196 13.83 19.14 -19.09
CA THR A 196 13.34 18.01 -18.29
C THR A 196 12.27 18.45 -17.29
N LEU A 197 12.48 19.55 -16.57
CA LEU A 197 11.50 20.09 -15.62
C LEU A 197 10.19 20.50 -16.32
N ARG A 198 10.29 21.08 -17.51
CA ARG A 198 9.11 21.46 -18.30
C ARG A 198 8.26 20.26 -18.70
N LEU A 199 8.89 19.14 -19.09
CA LEU A 199 8.20 17.89 -19.41
C LEU A 199 7.45 17.32 -18.19
N ILE A 200 8.04 17.38 -17.00
CA ILE A 200 7.39 16.95 -15.75
C ILE A 200 6.17 17.82 -15.43
N VAL A 201 6.31 19.14 -15.56
CA VAL A 201 5.24 20.10 -15.27
C VAL A 201 4.09 19.93 -16.27
N GLU A 202 4.38 19.77 -17.56
CA GLU A 202 3.36 19.52 -18.58
C GLU A 202 2.64 18.18 -18.37
N ALA A 203 3.35 17.13 -17.92
CA ALA A 203 2.74 15.84 -17.56
C ALA A 203 1.87 15.89 -16.28
N THR A 204 1.97 16.96 -15.48
CA THR A 204 1.26 17.10 -14.18
C THR A 204 0.22 18.23 -14.17
N ALA A 205 0.19 19.10 -15.19
CA ALA A 205 -0.70 20.24 -15.24
C ALA A 205 -2.11 19.86 -15.73
N GLY A 206 -3.09 19.92 -14.82
CA GLY A 206 -4.51 20.04 -15.17
C GLY A 206 -5.29 18.74 -15.35
N VAL A 207 -4.76 17.59 -14.92
CA VAL A 207 -5.40 16.30 -15.18
C VAL A 207 -6.16 15.80 -13.95
N THR A 208 -7.44 15.47 -14.13
CA THR A 208 -8.27 14.76 -13.15
C THR A 208 -7.58 13.47 -12.70
N ARG A 209 -7.77 13.07 -11.43
CA ARG A 209 -7.16 11.85 -10.83
C ARG A 209 -7.31 10.58 -11.70
N LYS A 210 -8.35 10.50 -12.54
CA LYS A 210 -8.61 9.37 -13.46
C LYS A 210 -7.74 9.36 -14.73
N ASP A 211 -7.29 10.52 -15.21
CA ASP A 211 -6.66 10.63 -16.54
C ASP A 211 -5.14 10.85 -16.44
N PHE A 212 -4.58 10.83 -15.23
CA PHE A 212 -3.18 11.08 -14.97
C PHE A 212 -2.26 10.16 -15.79
N PHE A 213 -2.48 8.84 -15.73
CA PHE A 213 -1.65 7.87 -16.43
C PHE A 213 -1.75 8.00 -17.95
N HIS A 214 -2.92 8.37 -18.48
CA HIS A 214 -3.12 8.65 -19.91
C HIS A 214 -2.27 9.85 -20.35
N SER A 215 -2.34 10.95 -19.60
CA SER A 215 -1.53 12.15 -19.89
C SER A 215 -0.04 11.87 -19.76
N LEU A 216 0.35 11.09 -18.74
CA LEU A 216 1.74 10.71 -18.50
C LEU A 216 2.34 9.92 -19.67
N VAL A 217 1.67 8.87 -20.16
CA VAL A 217 2.21 8.07 -21.28
C VAL A 217 2.20 8.85 -22.59
N ARG A 218 1.20 9.72 -22.82
CA ARG A 218 1.18 10.61 -23.99
C ARG A 218 2.34 11.61 -23.97
N SER A 219 2.56 12.30 -22.85
CA SER A 219 3.67 13.24 -22.69
C SER A 219 5.02 12.54 -22.81
N LEU A 220 5.13 11.30 -22.33
CA LEU A 220 6.32 10.48 -22.49
C LEU A 220 6.60 10.15 -23.96
N ALA A 221 5.58 9.68 -24.69
CA ALA A 221 5.69 9.40 -26.12
C ALA A 221 6.15 10.63 -26.92
N GLN A 222 5.57 11.80 -26.61
CA GLN A 222 5.94 13.07 -27.23
C GLN A 222 7.34 13.55 -26.85
N ALA A 223 7.77 13.31 -25.60
CA ALA A 223 9.08 13.72 -25.11
C ALA A 223 10.23 12.92 -25.74
N LEU A 224 9.98 11.65 -26.02
CA LEU A 224 10.93 10.71 -26.62
C LEU A 224 10.77 10.56 -28.14
N ASP A 225 9.71 11.16 -28.71
CA ASP A 225 9.36 11.06 -30.14
C ASP A 225 9.22 9.61 -30.61
N VAL A 226 8.49 8.81 -29.84
CA VAL A 226 8.28 7.36 -30.07
C VAL A 226 6.82 7.05 -30.33
N TYR A 227 6.56 6.00 -31.12
CA TYR A 227 5.18 5.63 -31.45
C TYR A 227 4.41 4.96 -30.31
N TYR A 228 5.07 4.27 -29.38
CA TYR A 228 4.38 3.61 -28.28
C TYR A 228 4.93 3.99 -26.92
N ALA A 229 4.03 4.28 -26.00
CA ALA A 229 4.32 4.43 -24.58
C ALA A 229 3.19 3.82 -23.76
N PHE A 230 3.54 3.06 -22.73
CA PHE A 230 2.54 2.41 -21.90
C PHE A 230 3.03 2.21 -20.49
N ILE A 231 2.07 2.14 -19.58
CA ILE A 231 2.29 1.88 -18.17
C ILE A 231 1.40 0.72 -17.74
N THR A 232 1.95 -0.15 -16.90
CA THR A 232 1.23 -1.30 -16.37
C THR A 232 1.15 -1.29 -14.86
N GLU A 233 0.21 -2.09 -14.36
CA GLU A 233 0.20 -2.58 -12.99
C GLU A 233 0.45 -4.09 -12.96
N CYS A 234 0.95 -4.55 -11.81
CA CYS A 234 1.23 -5.93 -11.50
C CYS A 234 0.16 -6.51 -10.55
N ASP A 235 -0.34 -7.71 -10.81
CA ASP A 235 -1.15 -8.43 -9.83
C ASP A 235 -0.25 -8.87 -8.66
N SER A 236 -0.72 -8.69 -7.43
CA SER A 236 -0.03 -9.11 -6.22
C SER A 236 0.16 -10.63 -6.13
N ASN A 237 -0.68 -11.41 -6.82
CA ASN A 237 -0.64 -12.88 -6.79
C ASN A 237 0.14 -13.51 -7.96
N ALA A 238 0.48 -12.75 -9.00
CA ALA A 238 1.15 -13.25 -10.20
C ALA A 238 2.10 -12.17 -10.77
N PRO A 239 3.36 -12.08 -10.27
CA PRO A 239 4.27 -11.00 -10.64
C PRO A 239 4.72 -11.00 -12.10
N THR A 240 4.46 -12.09 -12.84
CA THR A 240 4.76 -12.23 -14.27
C THR A 240 3.62 -11.80 -15.17
N ARG A 241 2.43 -11.50 -14.63
CA ARG A 241 1.26 -11.09 -15.41
C ARG A 241 0.97 -9.61 -15.18
N LEU A 242 1.07 -8.83 -16.25
CA LEU A 242 0.89 -7.38 -16.21
C LEU A 242 -0.40 -6.97 -16.91
N ARG A 243 -1.02 -5.91 -16.39
CA ARG A 243 -2.19 -5.26 -17.00
C ARG A 243 -1.84 -3.83 -17.37
N THR A 244 -2.09 -3.42 -18.61
CA THR A 244 -1.92 -2.01 -18.99
C THR A 244 -2.96 -1.12 -18.28
N ILE A 245 -2.51 0.03 -17.78
CA ILE A 245 -3.37 1.07 -17.17
C ILE A 245 -3.68 2.15 -18.21
N ALA A 246 -2.69 2.48 -19.03
CA ALA A 246 -2.81 3.35 -20.19
C ALA A 246 -1.77 2.92 -21.24
N CYS A 247 -2.19 2.91 -22.50
CA CYS A 247 -1.33 2.59 -23.63
C CYS A 247 -1.59 3.59 -24.76
N TRP A 248 -0.54 4.30 -25.16
CA TRP A 248 -0.55 5.28 -26.24
C TRP A 248 0.12 4.67 -27.47
N TYR A 249 -0.55 4.78 -28.61
CA TYR A 249 0.00 4.40 -29.92
C TYR A 249 -0.24 5.52 -30.93
N GLN A 250 0.85 6.03 -31.52
CA GLN A 250 0.89 7.15 -32.47
C GLN A 250 0.17 8.40 -31.96
N ASN A 251 -1.14 8.48 -32.17
CA ASN A 251 -1.95 9.64 -31.81
C ASN A 251 -3.25 9.30 -31.08
N GLU A 252 -3.41 8.05 -30.63
CA GLU A 252 -4.59 7.56 -29.92
C GLU A 252 -4.24 6.64 -28.75
N PHE A 253 -5.21 6.45 -27.85
CA PHE A 253 -5.12 5.46 -26.78
C PHE A 253 -5.75 4.14 -27.25
N ILE A 254 -5.07 3.03 -26.98
CA ILE A 254 -5.62 1.70 -27.24
C ILE A 254 -6.21 1.08 -25.97
N GLU A 255 -7.12 0.12 -26.13
CA GLU A 255 -7.76 -0.55 -24.99
C GLU A 255 -6.74 -1.29 -24.12
N ASN A 256 -6.98 -1.29 -22.81
CA ASN A 256 -6.12 -1.98 -21.86
C ASN A 256 -6.25 -3.50 -22.00
N PHE A 257 -5.12 -4.18 -21.91
CA PHE A 257 -4.98 -5.62 -22.08
C PHE A 257 -4.05 -6.21 -21.01
N GLU A 258 -4.12 -7.53 -20.86
CA GLU A 258 -3.27 -8.30 -19.97
C GLU A 258 -2.38 -9.23 -20.77
N TYR A 259 -1.14 -9.42 -20.31
CA TYR A 259 -0.18 -10.31 -20.94
C TYR A 259 0.82 -10.87 -19.91
N ASP A 260 1.45 -11.99 -20.27
CA ASP A 260 2.56 -12.56 -19.51
C ASP A 260 3.87 -11.97 -20.01
N VAL A 261 4.77 -11.64 -19.08
CA VAL A 261 6.07 -11.04 -19.41
C VAL A 261 7.11 -12.06 -19.86
N TYR A 262 6.91 -13.35 -19.59
CA TYR A 262 7.91 -14.38 -19.86
C TYR A 262 8.41 -14.35 -21.32
N GLY A 263 9.73 -14.27 -21.51
CA GLY A 263 10.36 -14.24 -22.83
C GLY A 263 10.33 -12.87 -23.53
N THR A 264 9.78 -11.83 -22.88
CA THR A 264 9.67 -10.47 -23.43
C THR A 264 10.72 -9.52 -22.85
N ALA A 265 10.92 -8.36 -23.49
CA ALA A 265 11.73 -7.29 -22.93
C ALA A 265 11.21 -6.78 -21.56
N CYS A 266 9.89 -6.90 -21.32
CA CYS A 266 9.27 -6.48 -20.07
C CYS A 266 9.73 -7.35 -18.88
N GLU A 267 10.06 -8.63 -19.10
CA GLU A 267 10.62 -9.51 -18.06
C GLU A 267 11.96 -8.99 -17.53
N GLN A 268 12.82 -8.52 -18.44
CA GLN A 268 14.11 -7.96 -18.07
C GLN A 268 13.96 -6.67 -17.26
N VAL A 269 12.95 -5.85 -17.58
CA VAL A 269 12.64 -4.62 -16.84
C VAL A 269 12.19 -4.93 -15.41
N ILE A 270 11.20 -5.80 -15.22
CA ILE A 270 10.64 -6.06 -13.88
C ILE A 270 11.64 -6.76 -12.94
N ASN A 271 12.57 -7.52 -13.52
CA ASN A 271 13.64 -8.21 -12.78
C ASN A 271 14.85 -7.31 -12.51
N SER A 272 14.91 -6.13 -13.12
CA SER A 272 16.00 -5.17 -12.93
C SER A 272 15.69 -4.11 -11.88
N GLN A 273 16.76 -3.45 -11.42
CA GLN A 273 16.72 -2.25 -10.58
C GLN A 273 17.00 -0.98 -11.38
N THR A 274 17.46 -1.11 -12.63
CA THR A 274 17.80 0.02 -13.50
C THR A 274 17.01 -0.05 -14.79
N CYS A 275 16.86 1.10 -15.46
CA CYS A 275 16.30 1.17 -16.81
C CYS A 275 16.96 0.13 -17.73
N GLN A 276 16.15 -0.65 -18.46
CA GLN A 276 16.61 -1.54 -19.52
C GLN A 276 16.33 -0.87 -20.86
N CYS A 277 17.36 -0.73 -21.69
CA CYS A 277 17.26 -0.10 -23.00
C CYS A 277 17.82 -1.02 -24.07
N TYR A 278 17.02 -1.29 -25.10
CA TYR A 278 17.38 -2.03 -26.30
C TYR A 278 17.24 -1.06 -27.48
N PRO A 279 18.34 -0.42 -27.92
CA PRO A 279 18.26 0.69 -28.86
C PRO A 279 17.92 0.27 -30.28
N ASP A 280 18.14 -0.99 -30.65
CA ASP A 280 17.85 -1.54 -31.97
C ASP A 280 17.74 -3.08 -31.87
N GLN A 281 17.28 -3.74 -32.94
CA GLN A 281 17.23 -5.20 -33.09
C GLN A 281 16.41 -5.92 -32.02
N LEU A 282 15.39 -5.27 -31.45
CA LEU A 282 14.57 -5.82 -30.38
C LEU A 282 13.99 -7.22 -30.72
N GLN A 283 13.47 -7.38 -31.94
CA GLN A 283 12.89 -8.65 -32.42
C GLN A 283 13.90 -9.80 -32.47
N LEU A 284 15.19 -9.51 -32.67
CA LEU A 284 16.25 -10.53 -32.66
C LEU A 284 16.62 -10.94 -31.23
N LEU A 285 16.52 -10.02 -30.28
CA LEU A 285 16.83 -10.26 -28.87
C LEU A 285 15.71 -11.02 -28.15
N PHE A 286 14.45 -10.83 -28.58
CA PHE A 286 13.26 -11.45 -27.99
C PHE A 286 12.39 -12.13 -29.05
N PRO A 287 12.87 -13.24 -29.65
CA PRO A 287 12.17 -13.93 -30.74
C PRO A 287 10.93 -14.71 -30.29
N GLU A 288 10.74 -14.91 -28.98
CA GLU A 288 9.57 -15.59 -28.39
C GLU A 288 8.37 -14.64 -28.19
N ASP A 289 8.56 -13.32 -28.38
CA ASP A 289 7.51 -12.33 -28.25
C ASP A 289 6.81 -12.09 -29.59
N ASP A 290 5.71 -12.80 -29.80
CA ASP A 290 4.90 -12.76 -31.03
C ASP A 290 4.29 -11.36 -31.32
N SER A 291 4.27 -10.45 -30.33
CA SER A 291 3.70 -9.11 -30.50
C SER A 291 4.65 -8.14 -31.21
N LEU A 292 5.97 -8.31 -31.07
CA LEU A 292 6.96 -7.37 -31.60
C LEU A 292 6.93 -7.24 -33.14
N PRO A 293 6.79 -8.32 -33.93
CA PRO A 293 6.68 -8.22 -35.39
C PRO A 293 5.40 -7.51 -35.84
N GLU A 294 4.26 -7.75 -35.17
CA GLU A 294 2.99 -7.08 -35.47
C GLU A 294 3.08 -5.57 -35.23
N MET A 295 3.75 -5.19 -34.14
CA MET A 295 3.99 -3.79 -33.77
C MET A 295 5.14 -3.14 -34.56
N LYS A 296 5.88 -3.93 -35.35
CA LYS A 296 7.11 -3.53 -36.08
C LYS A 296 8.19 -2.94 -35.16
N ALA A 297 8.21 -3.32 -33.89
CA ALA A 297 9.10 -2.72 -32.89
C ALA A 297 10.57 -3.07 -33.17
N GLN A 298 11.43 -2.06 -33.31
CA GLN A 298 12.88 -2.20 -33.45
C GLN A 298 13.62 -1.84 -32.16
N SER A 299 13.06 -0.95 -31.34
CA SER A 299 13.67 -0.51 -30.09
C SER A 299 12.69 -0.54 -28.91
N TYR A 300 13.22 -0.62 -27.70
CA TYR A 300 12.46 -0.64 -26.44
C TYR A 300 13.26 0.01 -25.31
N ALA A 301 12.59 0.73 -24.43
CA ALA A 301 13.15 1.13 -23.13
C ALA A 301 12.09 1.01 -22.04
N GLY A 302 12.47 0.47 -20.88
CA GLY A 302 11.53 0.25 -19.78
C GLY A 302 12.18 0.42 -18.40
N VAL A 303 11.38 0.89 -17.44
CA VAL A 303 11.74 1.05 -16.03
C VAL A 303 10.68 0.39 -15.15
N ALA A 304 11.12 -0.43 -14.18
CA ALA A 304 10.24 -1.01 -13.17
C ALA A 304 9.72 0.08 -12.21
N LEU A 305 8.42 0.08 -11.96
CA LEU A 305 7.79 0.96 -10.99
C LEU A 305 7.76 0.25 -9.64
N ARG A 306 8.37 0.85 -8.62
CA ARG A 306 8.42 0.30 -7.27
C ARG A 306 7.96 1.33 -6.25
N ASP A 307 7.28 0.88 -5.20
CA ASP A 307 6.90 1.75 -4.08
C ASP A 307 8.12 2.09 -3.19
N SER A 308 7.90 2.94 -2.18
CA SER A 308 8.91 3.32 -1.19
C SER A 308 9.51 2.13 -0.41
N SER A 309 8.86 0.95 -0.41
CA SER A 309 9.35 -0.28 0.22
C SER A 309 10.13 -1.20 -0.73
N GLY A 310 10.18 -0.87 -2.04
CA GLY A 310 10.82 -1.67 -3.08
C GLY A 310 9.91 -2.73 -3.73
N LYS A 311 8.62 -2.79 -3.35
CA LYS A 311 7.65 -3.72 -3.94
C LYS A 311 7.37 -3.29 -5.38
N LEU A 312 7.32 -4.25 -6.30
CA LEU A 312 6.96 -4.03 -7.69
C LEU A 312 5.47 -3.62 -7.81
N LEU A 313 5.22 -2.47 -8.41
CA LEU A 313 3.90 -1.95 -8.72
C LEU A 313 3.50 -2.23 -10.18
N GLY A 314 4.49 -2.29 -11.08
CA GLY A 314 4.32 -2.47 -12.51
C GLY A 314 5.58 -2.01 -13.26
N HIS A 315 5.44 -1.57 -14.51
CA HIS A 315 6.53 -0.92 -15.25
C HIS A 315 6.00 0.17 -16.19
N LEU A 316 6.90 1.07 -16.56
CA LEU A 316 6.67 2.10 -17.58
C LEU A 316 7.63 1.82 -18.73
N ALA A 317 7.12 1.77 -19.96
CA ALA A 317 7.92 1.41 -21.12
C ALA A 317 7.51 2.19 -22.37
N VAL A 318 8.47 2.26 -23.29
CA VAL A 318 8.33 2.80 -24.63
C VAL A 318 8.89 1.83 -25.66
N LEU A 319 8.34 1.85 -26.86
CA LEU A 319 8.82 1.07 -28.00
C LEU A 319 8.57 1.81 -29.30
N ASP A 320 9.40 1.55 -30.30
CA ASP A 320 9.34 2.27 -31.57
C ASP A 320 9.78 1.41 -32.76
N ASP A 321 9.35 1.78 -33.96
CA ASP A 321 9.72 1.10 -35.21
C ASP A 321 11.07 1.58 -35.78
N GLN A 322 11.71 2.53 -35.11
CA GLN A 322 13.06 3.02 -35.38
C GLN A 322 14.01 2.69 -34.22
N PRO A 323 15.33 2.75 -34.46
CA PRO A 323 16.31 2.73 -33.39
C PRO A 323 16.15 3.92 -32.43
N LEU A 324 16.25 3.66 -31.12
CA LEU A 324 16.14 4.68 -30.09
C LEU A 324 17.37 5.58 -30.06
N ALA A 325 17.19 6.86 -30.37
CA ALA A 325 18.27 7.85 -30.35
C ALA A 325 18.60 8.31 -28.91
N ASP A 326 19.87 8.71 -28.69
CA ASP A 326 20.35 9.33 -27.44
C ASP A 326 19.93 8.56 -26.17
N ILE A 327 20.43 7.32 -26.02
CA ILE A 327 20.10 6.44 -24.90
C ILE A 327 20.22 7.14 -23.53
N PRO A 328 21.29 7.90 -23.21
CA PRO A 328 21.39 8.59 -21.92
C PRO A 328 20.26 9.58 -21.67
N ARG A 329 19.77 10.28 -22.70
CA ARG A 329 18.61 11.18 -22.58
C ARG A 329 17.32 10.39 -22.40
N SER A 330 17.11 9.35 -23.20
CA SER A 330 15.90 8.53 -23.15
C SER A 330 15.73 7.85 -21.81
N THR A 331 16.80 7.27 -21.26
CA THR A 331 16.83 6.70 -19.90
C THR A 331 16.49 7.73 -18.84
N ALA A 332 17.11 8.92 -18.87
CA ALA A 332 16.86 9.95 -17.86
C ALA A 332 15.40 10.44 -17.87
N ILE A 333 14.79 10.62 -19.06
CA ILE A 333 13.37 10.99 -19.18
C ILE A 333 12.49 9.86 -18.64
N LEU A 334 12.77 8.61 -19.03
CA LEU A 334 11.97 7.45 -18.62
C LEU A 334 11.99 7.25 -17.10
N GLU A 335 13.16 7.37 -16.46
CA GLU A 335 13.32 7.24 -15.00
C GLU A 335 12.55 8.33 -14.23
N ILE A 336 12.52 9.55 -14.76
CA ILE A 336 11.78 10.65 -14.15
C ILE A 336 10.27 10.41 -14.22
N PHE A 337 9.77 10.02 -15.39
CA PHE A 337 8.36 9.67 -15.56
C PHE A 337 7.99 8.46 -14.71
N ALA A 338 8.89 7.48 -14.59
CA ALA A 338 8.72 6.30 -13.76
C ALA A 338 8.63 6.66 -12.27
N ALA A 339 9.53 7.49 -11.75
CA ALA A 339 9.47 7.95 -10.36
C ALA A 339 8.15 8.67 -10.06
N ARG A 340 7.66 9.49 -10.99
CA ARG A 340 6.39 10.21 -10.83
C ARG A 340 5.18 9.26 -10.90
N ALA A 341 5.21 8.29 -11.82
CA ALA A 341 4.18 7.27 -11.93
C ALA A 341 4.11 6.38 -10.68
N ALA A 342 5.25 5.91 -10.18
CA ALA A 342 5.34 5.09 -8.98
C ALA A 342 4.75 5.81 -7.75
N ALA A 343 5.09 7.09 -7.55
CA ALA A 343 4.56 7.89 -6.45
C ALA A 343 3.03 8.04 -6.52
N GLU A 344 2.46 8.22 -7.71
CA GLU A 344 1.01 8.32 -7.88
C GLU A 344 0.31 6.96 -7.70
N MET A 345 0.91 5.86 -8.16
CA MET A 345 0.40 4.51 -7.94
C MET A 345 0.37 4.16 -6.45
N GLU A 346 1.46 4.44 -5.71
CA GLU A 346 1.54 4.22 -4.27
C GLU A 346 0.46 5.02 -3.53
N ARG A 347 0.25 6.29 -3.92
CA ARG A 347 -0.81 7.14 -3.37
C ARG A 347 -2.20 6.54 -3.60
N GLN A 348 -2.49 6.06 -4.82
CA GLN A 348 -3.78 5.46 -5.15
C GLN A 348 -4.02 4.13 -4.41
N GLN A 349 -2.98 3.30 -4.24
CA GLN A 349 -3.07 2.06 -3.47
C GLN A 349 -3.33 2.35 -1.98
N ALA A 350 -2.64 3.32 -1.38
CA ALA A 350 -2.86 3.72 0.01
C ALA A 350 -4.30 4.21 0.25
N GLU A 351 -4.82 5.07 -0.64
CA GLU A 351 -6.21 5.53 -0.59
C GLU A 351 -7.22 4.38 -0.75
N ALA A 352 -6.96 3.44 -1.66
CA ALA A 352 -7.81 2.27 -1.86
C ALA A 352 -7.84 1.34 -0.63
N VAL A 353 -6.69 1.12 0.02
CA VAL A 353 -6.57 0.34 1.26
C VAL A 353 -7.38 0.98 2.38
N ILE A 354 -7.24 2.29 2.58
CA ILE A 354 -8.00 3.05 3.59
C ILE A 354 -9.50 2.92 3.32
N ARG A 355 -9.93 3.18 2.08
CA ARG A 355 -11.34 3.08 1.69
C ARG A 355 -11.90 1.68 1.88
N ALA A 356 -11.17 0.65 1.46
CA ALA A 356 -11.59 -0.74 1.61
C ALA A 356 -11.69 -1.14 3.09
N SER A 357 -10.76 -0.67 3.93
CA SER A 357 -10.83 -0.89 5.38
C SER A 357 -12.05 -0.21 6.00
N GLN A 358 -12.31 1.05 5.64
CA GLN A 358 -13.47 1.81 6.12
C GLN A 358 -14.79 1.18 5.68
N GLU A 359 -14.90 0.74 4.42
CA GLU A 359 -16.08 0.03 3.92
C GLU A 359 -16.29 -1.32 4.63
N LYS A 360 -15.21 -2.08 4.90
CA LYS A 360 -15.27 -3.32 5.67
C LYS A 360 -15.77 -3.08 7.09
N PHE A 361 -15.21 -2.10 7.80
CA PHE A 361 -15.65 -1.73 9.15
C PHE A 361 -17.12 -1.28 9.16
N SER A 362 -17.49 -0.36 8.26
CA SER A 362 -18.85 0.16 8.16
C SER A 362 -19.87 -0.95 7.91
N LYS A 363 -19.57 -1.89 6.99
CA LYS A 363 -20.41 -3.05 6.73
C LYS A 363 -20.54 -3.94 7.97
N ALA A 364 -19.43 -4.33 8.59
CA ALA A 364 -19.44 -5.19 9.77
C ALA A 364 -20.20 -4.56 10.96
N PHE A 365 -19.98 -3.27 11.21
CA PHE A 365 -20.64 -2.51 12.27
C PHE A 365 -22.16 -2.44 12.06
N ARG A 366 -22.61 -2.09 10.85
CA ARG A 366 -24.04 -1.96 10.52
C ARG A 366 -24.78 -3.29 10.36
N SER A 367 -24.11 -4.34 9.86
CA SER A 367 -24.73 -5.65 9.64
C SER A 367 -24.75 -6.54 10.87
N SER A 368 -24.12 -6.14 11.98
CA SER A 368 -24.13 -6.94 13.22
C SER A 368 -25.57 -7.12 13.71
N PRO A 369 -25.99 -8.34 14.10
CA PRO A 369 -27.32 -8.58 14.66
C PRO A 369 -27.48 -7.99 16.06
N SER A 370 -26.38 -7.73 16.76
CA SER A 370 -26.36 -7.06 18.08
C SER A 370 -26.35 -5.55 17.91
N GLY A 371 -26.94 -4.83 18.88
CA GLY A 371 -26.80 -3.39 18.98
C GLY A 371 -25.37 -3.04 19.37
N ILE A 372 -24.71 -2.20 18.58
CA ILE A 372 -23.35 -1.72 18.86
C ILE A 372 -23.41 -0.21 19.03
N THR A 373 -22.73 0.29 20.06
CA THR A 373 -22.68 1.71 20.41
C THR A 373 -21.27 2.13 20.76
N ILE A 374 -20.89 3.34 20.42
CA ILE A 374 -19.69 4.02 20.91
C ILE A 374 -20.16 5.21 21.72
N THR A 375 -19.71 5.33 22.97
CA THR A 375 -20.12 6.40 23.87
C THR A 375 -18.92 7.06 24.55
N THR A 376 -19.06 8.34 24.92
CA THR A 376 -18.07 9.03 25.76
C THR A 376 -18.04 8.40 27.15
N ILE A 377 -16.86 8.20 27.75
CA ILE A 377 -16.76 7.61 29.10
C ILE A 377 -17.37 8.52 30.18
N LYS A 378 -17.08 9.82 30.13
CA LYS A 378 -17.43 10.77 31.20
C LYS A 378 -18.94 11.01 31.33
N GLU A 379 -19.61 11.18 30.19
CA GLU A 379 -21.01 11.62 30.13
C GLU A 379 -21.95 10.53 29.61
N GLY A 380 -21.41 9.45 29.04
CA GLY A 380 -22.19 8.37 28.44
C GLY A 380 -23.00 8.80 27.22
N ARG A 381 -22.56 9.85 26.51
CA ARG A 381 -23.21 10.33 25.28
C ARG A 381 -22.90 9.41 24.11
N PHE A 382 -23.91 9.08 23.30
CA PHE A 382 -23.72 8.29 22.08
C PHE A 382 -22.99 9.10 21.02
N LEU A 383 -21.82 8.61 20.62
CA LEU A 383 -21.04 9.14 19.50
C LEU A 383 -21.42 8.45 18.20
N GLU A 384 -21.62 7.13 18.25
CA GLU A 384 -22.00 6.33 17.10
C GLU A 384 -22.84 5.13 17.55
N VAL A 385 -23.83 4.74 16.74
CA VAL A 385 -24.68 3.56 16.98
C VAL A 385 -24.96 2.84 15.67
N ASN A 386 -25.09 1.52 15.71
CA ASN A 386 -25.45 0.75 14.53
C ASN A 386 -26.97 0.62 14.34
N ASP A 387 -27.38 0.21 13.13
CA ASP A 387 -28.80 0.08 12.79
C ASP A 387 -29.54 -0.93 13.68
N SER A 388 -28.85 -1.96 14.17
CA SER A 388 -29.44 -2.97 15.06
C SER A 388 -29.76 -2.39 16.43
N PHE A 389 -28.95 -1.48 16.97
CA PHE A 389 -29.25 -0.77 18.21
C PHE A 389 -30.51 0.09 18.06
N LEU A 390 -30.60 0.84 16.97
CA LEU A 390 -31.76 1.69 16.65
C LEU A 390 -33.05 0.87 16.52
N ARG A 391 -33.03 -0.21 15.71
CA ARG A 391 -34.17 -1.12 15.56
C ARG A 391 -34.55 -1.80 16.87
N MET A 392 -33.55 -2.19 17.67
CA MET A 392 -33.79 -2.83 18.96
C MET A 392 -34.51 -1.88 19.91
N LEU A 393 -34.05 -0.64 20.09
CA LEU A 393 -34.67 0.26 21.05
C LEU A 393 -35.84 1.07 20.48
N GLY A 394 -36.01 1.12 19.16
CA GLY A 394 -37.06 1.87 18.48
C GLY A 394 -36.81 3.37 18.39
N TYR A 395 -35.55 3.80 18.42
CA TYR A 395 -35.15 5.20 18.25
C TYR A 395 -34.63 5.47 16.84
N GLU A 396 -34.77 6.71 16.37
CA GLU A 396 -34.11 7.19 15.15
C GLU A 396 -32.70 7.68 15.46
N HIS A 397 -31.81 7.66 14.46
CA HIS A 397 -30.40 8.00 14.64
C HIS A 397 -30.21 9.42 15.21
N GLU A 398 -30.93 10.40 14.68
CA GLU A 398 -30.86 11.82 15.10
C GLU A 398 -31.35 12.04 16.53
N GLU A 399 -32.19 11.14 17.06
CA GLU A 399 -32.68 11.21 18.45
C GLU A 399 -31.64 10.68 19.45
N VAL A 400 -30.72 9.82 18.99
CA VAL A 400 -29.77 9.11 19.86
C VAL A 400 -28.43 9.82 19.95
N ILE A 401 -27.89 10.28 18.82
CA ILE A 401 -26.54 10.88 18.79
C ILE A 401 -26.47 12.13 19.67
N GLY A 402 -25.44 12.20 20.51
CA GLY A 402 -25.21 13.28 21.46
C GLY A 402 -26.02 13.20 22.76
N GLN A 403 -27.06 12.36 22.81
CA GLN A 403 -27.82 12.09 24.04
C GLN A 403 -27.12 11.03 24.89
N SER A 404 -27.39 11.02 26.20
CA SER A 404 -26.94 9.92 27.06
C SER A 404 -28.02 8.83 27.21
N ALA A 405 -27.60 7.61 27.54
CA ALA A 405 -28.55 6.53 27.88
C ALA A 405 -29.47 6.86 29.08
N PHE A 406 -29.11 7.86 29.90
CA PHE A 406 -29.95 8.37 30.97
C PHE A 406 -31.06 9.27 30.43
N ASP A 407 -30.71 10.21 29.53
CA ASP A 407 -31.67 11.15 28.93
C ASP A 407 -32.73 10.41 28.12
N LEU A 408 -32.33 9.32 27.45
CA LEU A 408 -33.22 8.43 26.69
C LEU A 408 -33.96 7.40 27.57
N ASN A 409 -33.75 7.41 28.89
CA ASN A 409 -34.44 6.54 29.85
C ASN A 409 -34.38 5.03 29.50
N ILE A 410 -33.25 4.58 28.95
CA ILE A 410 -33.03 3.22 28.45
C ILE A 410 -32.89 2.21 29.60
N TRP A 411 -32.28 2.62 30.71
CA TRP A 411 -32.05 1.74 31.86
C TRP A 411 -33.32 1.62 32.72
N VAL A 412 -33.78 0.38 32.96
CA VAL A 412 -34.91 0.15 33.87
C VAL A 412 -34.48 0.30 35.33
N LYS A 413 -33.33 -0.28 35.68
CA LYS A 413 -32.69 -0.14 37.00
C LYS A 413 -31.40 0.65 36.86
N THR A 414 -31.35 1.79 37.54
CA THR A 414 -30.15 2.63 37.56
C THR A 414 -28.94 1.96 38.23
N ASP A 415 -29.18 1.01 39.14
CA ASP A 415 -28.14 0.26 39.84
C ASP A 415 -27.35 -0.68 38.92
N ASP A 416 -27.99 -1.21 37.87
CA ASP A 416 -27.34 -2.08 36.88
C ASP A 416 -26.28 -1.29 36.09
N ARG A 417 -26.59 -0.04 35.71
CA ARG A 417 -25.65 0.87 35.05
C ARG A 417 -24.48 1.23 35.95
N ALA A 418 -24.73 1.52 37.22
CA ALA A 418 -23.68 1.86 38.18
C ALA A 418 -22.71 0.69 38.36
N THR A 419 -23.24 -0.54 38.38
CA THR A 419 -22.45 -1.77 38.46
C THR A 419 -21.56 -1.96 37.23
N ILE A 420 -22.12 -1.79 36.03
CA ILE A 420 -21.38 -1.86 34.76
C ILE A 420 -20.27 -0.80 34.70
N THR A 421 -20.60 0.44 35.08
CA THR A 421 -19.64 1.56 35.07
C THR A 421 -18.47 1.32 36.02
N ARG A 422 -18.74 0.78 37.22
CA ARG A 422 -17.69 0.42 38.19
C ARG A 422 -16.79 -0.70 37.66
N LEU A 423 -17.37 -1.76 37.10
CA LEU A 423 -16.60 -2.88 36.54
C LEU A 423 -15.66 -2.42 35.40
N LEU A 424 -16.14 -1.53 34.54
CA LEU A 424 -15.33 -0.92 33.49
C LEU A 424 -14.19 -0.05 34.04
N GLN A 425 -14.42 0.70 35.12
CA GLN A 425 -13.37 1.49 35.76
C GLN A 425 -12.29 0.63 36.44
N GLU A 426 -12.69 -0.50 37.02
CA GLU A 426 -11.77 -1.40 37.73
C GLU A 426 -10.99 -2.34 36.79
N GLN A 427 -11.63 -2.80 35.70
CA GLN A 427 -11.12 -3.90 34.87
C GLN A 427 -10.91 -3.52 33.40
N GLY A 428 -11.39 -2.36 32.94
CA GLY A 428 -11.31 -1.92 31.54
C GLY A 428 -12.29 -2.61 30.57
N THR A 429 -12.93 -3.69 31.01
CA THR A 429 -13.89 -4.49 30.24
C THR A 429 -15.02 -5.00 31.14
N VAL A 430 -16.18 -5.23 30.55
CA VAL A 430 -17.28 -5.97 31.17
C VAL A 430 -17.91 -6.88 30.11
N SER A 431 -18.21 -8.12 30.47
CA SER A 431 -18.72 -9.12 29.53
C SER A 431 -19.99 -9.75 30.04
N ASN A 432 -20.99 -9.81 29.16
CA ASN A 432 -22.20 -10.61 29.31
C ASN A 432 -23.01 -10.34 30.58
N VAL A 433 -23.21 -9.06 30.93
CA VAL A 433 -24.04 -8.68 32.07
C VAL A 433 -25.50 -8.65 31.63
N GLU A 434 -26.33 -9.48 32.29
CA GLU A 434 -27.77 -9.50 32.06
C GLU A 434 -28.42 -8.29 32.74
N VAL A 435 -29.13 -7.48 31.96
CA VAL A 435 -29.79 -6.26 32.42
C VAL A 435 -31.18 -6.15 31.80
N GLU A 436 -32.04 -5.35 32.43
CA GLU A 436 -33.36 -5.02 31.88
C GLU A 436 -33.31 -3.63 31.26
N LEU A 437 -33.60 -3.55 29.96
CA LEU A 437 -33.61 -2.31 29.19
C LEU A 437 -35.03 -1.96 28.75
N ARG A 438 -35.24 -0.68 28.48
CA ARG A 438 -36.53 -0.11 28.06
C ARG A 438 -36.44 0.40 26.63
N ARG A 439 -37.41 0.03 25.80
CA ARG A 439 -37.59 0.58 24.43
C ARG A 439 -38.28 1.94 24.48
N LYS A 440 -38.25 2.68 23.37
CA LYS A 440 -38.97 3.98 23.22
C LYS A 440 -40.48 3.86 23.48
N SER A 441 -41.08 2.74 23.11
CA SER A 441 -42.50 2.41 23.37
C SER A 441 -42.83 2.20 24.85
N GLY A 442 -41.82 2.02 25.71
CA GLY A 442 -41.98 1.82 27.15
C GLY A 442 -42.00 0.36 27.59
N ASP A 443 -42.07 -0.62 26.68
CA ASP A 443 -41.89 -2.04 27.01
C ASP A 443 -40.44 -2.34 27.41
N THR A 444 -40.29 -3.32 28.29
CA THR A 444 -38.99 -3.77 28.78
C THR A 444 -38.60 -5.10 28.17
N PHE A 445 -37.30 -5.31 28.01
CA PHE A 445 -36.74 -6.54 27.48
C PHE A 445 -35.44 -6.90 28.21
N LEU A 446 -35.09 -8.18 28.17
CA LEU A 446 -33.84 -8.66 28.75
C LEU A 446 -32.72 -8.53 27.72
N ALA A 447 -31.66 -7.85 28.10
CA ALA A 447 -30.49 -7.64 27.27
C ALA A 447 -29.23 -8.19 27.93
N LEU A 448 -28.34 -8.70 27.10
CA LEU A 448 -26.97 -9.03 27.48
C LEU A 448 -26.07 -7.90 27.02
N VAL A 449 -25.43 -7.20 27.97
CA VAL A 449 -24.56 -6.05 27.69
C VAL A 449 -23.11 -6.41 28.00
N SER A 450 -22.25 -6.16 27.01
CA SER A 450 -20.80 -6.19 27.13
C SER A 450 -20.25 -4.82 26.73
N ALA A 451 -19.15 -4.39 27.33
CA ALA A 451 -18.51 -3.15 26.95
C ALA A 451 -17.00 -3.20 27.18
N ASP A 452 -16.26 -2.50 26.32
CA ASP A 452 -14.80 -2.34 26.39
C ASP A 452 -14.43 -0.86 26.28
N ILE A 453 -13.36 -0.47 26.96
CA ILE A 453 -12.73 0.84 26.75
C ILE A 453 -11.85 0.75 25.50
N ILE A 454 -12.13 1.62 24.52
CA ILE A 454 -11.38 1.74 23.27
C ILE A 454 -10.78 3.14 23.14
N ASP A 455 -9.69 3.26 22.40
CA ASP A 455 -9.12 4.55 22.00
C ASP A 455 -9.72 4.95 20.64
N LEU A 456 -10.35 6.13 20.59
CA LEU A 456 -10.88 6.73 19.37
C LEU A 456 -10.24 8.11 19.21
N ASP A 457 -9.32 8.24 18.24
CA ASP A 457 -8.58 9.49 17.95
C ASP A 457 -7.82 10.09 19.16
N GLY A 458 -7.31 9.24 20.06
CA GLY A 458 -6.59 9.65 21.27
C GLY A 458 -7.50 9.94 22.48
N GLU A 459 -8.81 9.78 22.33
CA GLU A 459 -9.80 9.96 23.40
C GLU A 459 -10.40 8.62 23.82
N PRO A 460 -10.38 8.28 25.12
CA PRO A 460 -10.91 7.01 25.60
C PRO A 460 -12.45 7.02 25.55
N CYS A 461 -12.99 6.08 24.77
CA CYS A 461 -14.41 5.86 24.54
C CYS A 461 -14.84 4.47 25.00
N LEU A 462 -16.14 4.23 25.09
CA LEU A 462 -16.72 2.95 25.48
C LEU A 462 -17.45 2.34 24.30
N LEU A 463 -17.01 1.16 23.87
CA LEU A 463 -17.67 0.31 22.87
C LEU A 463 -18.62 -0.64 23.60
N GLY A 464 -19.92 -0.43 23.46
CA GLY A 464 -20.96 -1.27 24.06
C GLY A 464 -21.61 -2.17 23.02
N VAL A 465 -21.78 -3.46 23.36
CA VAL A 465 -22.52 -4.45 22.58
C VAL A 465 -23.72 -4.92 23.41
N THR A 466 -24.91 -4.84 22.83
CA THR A 466 -26.19 -5.19 23.46
C THR A 466 -26.90 -6.24 22.61
N THR A 467 -27.31 -7.34 23.23
CA THR A 467 -28.05 -8.43 22.56
C THR A 467 -29.37 -8.70 23.28
N ASP A 468 -30.50 -8.68 22.57
CA ASP A 468 -31.80 -9.05 23.12
C ASP A 468 -31.88 -10.57 23.33
N ILE A 469 -32.07 -11.00 24.57
CA ILE A 469 -32.11 -12.42 24.97
C ILE A 469 -33.50 -12.87 25.42
N THR A 470 -34.53 -12.05 25.21
CA THR A 470 -35.89 -12.29 25.74
C THR A 470 -36.47 -13.62 25.24
N VAL A 471 -36.38 -13.88 23.94
CA VAL A 471 -36.88 -15.12 23.32
C VAL A 471 -36.11 -16.35 23.83
N LEU A 472 -34.77 -16.24 23.93
CA LEU A 472 -33.91 -17.32 24.41
C LEU A 472 -34.22 -17.69 25.87
N LYS A 473 -34.39 -16.69 26.75
CA LYS A 473 -34.75 -16.91 28.16
C LYS A 473 -36.13 -17.52 28.32
N GLN A 474 -37.11 -17.08 27.52
CA GLN A 474 -38.46 -17.66 27.56
C GLN A 474 -38.47 -19.13 27.13
N ALA A 475 -37.73 -19.48 26.07
CA ALA A 475 -37.58 -20.86 25.62
C ALA A 475 -36.89 -21.74 26.67
N ALA A 476 -35.79 -21.27 27.28
CA ALA A 476 -35.09 -21.98 28.33
C ALA A 476 -36.00 -22.27 29.54
N LYS A 477 -36.75 -21.26 30.01
CA LYS A 477 -37.68 -21.39 31.14
C LYS A 477 -38.85 -22.34 30.85
N ALA A 478 -39.31 -22.40 29.60
CA ALA A 478 -40.35 -23.34 29.20
C ALA A 478 -39.85 -24.80 29.25
N LEU A 479 -38.62 -25.05 28.81
CA LEU A 479 -37.99 -26.38 28.86
C LEU A 479 -37.73 -26.83 30.31
N GLU A 480 -37.22 -25.95 31.16
CA GLU A 480 -36.96 -26.22 32.58
C GLU A 480 -38.24 -26.67 33.31
N ARG A 481 -39.35 -25.93 33.14
CA ARG A 481 -40.65 -26.30 33.70
C ARG A 481 -41.15 -27.67 33.23
N LEU A 482 -40.92 -28.01 31.95
CA LEU A 482 -41.31 -29.32 31.43
C LEU A 482 -40.46 -30.45 32.01
N ALA A 483 -39.18 -30.22 32.26
CA ALA A 483 -38.30 -31.18 32.90
C ALA A 483 -38.70 -31.44 34.36
N GLU A 484 -39.00 -30.39 35.13
CA GLU A 484 -39.50 -30.50 36.52
C GLU A 484 -40.80 -31.31 36.61
N ILE A 485 -41.77 -31.02 35.73
CA ILE A 485 -43.03 -31.79 35.63
C ILE A 485 -42.74 -33.25 35.26
N GLY A 486 -41.76 -33.49 34.40
CA GLY A 486 -41.28 -34.81 34.00
C GLY A 486 -40.80 -35.67 35.17
N GLU A 487 -39.94 -35.10 36.03
CA GLU A 487 -39.39 -35.79 37.20
C GLU A 487 -40.48 -36.11 38.24
N LEU A 488 -41.31 -35.13 38.58
CA LEU A 488 -42.42 -35.31 39.52
C LEU A 488 -43.40 -36.39 39.06
N ALA A 489 -43.77 -36.37 37.77
CA ALA A 489 -44.65 -37.39 37.20
C ALA A 489 -44.03 -38.79 37.26
N SER A 490 -42.72 -38.91 37.03
CA SER A 490 -42.02 -40.21 37.11
C SER A 490 -42.01 -40.77 38.53
N MET A 491 -41.82 -39.92 39.54
CA MET A 491 -41.85 -40.30 40.95
C MET A 491 -43.25 -40.78 41.36
N ILE A 492 -44.28 -39.98 41.11
CA ILE A 492 -45.68 -40.30 41.46
C ILE A 492 -46.13 -41.59 40.77
N VAL A 493 -45.83 -41.76 39.48
CA VAL A 493 -46.19 -42.98 38.75
C VAL A 493 -45.56 -44.21 39.36
N HIS A 494 -44.30 -44.14 39.81
CA HIS A 494 -43.64 -45.27 40.45
C HIS A 494 -44.30 -45.63 41.80
N GLU A 495 -44.58 -44.63 42.63
CA GLU A 495 -45.22 -44.84 43.95
C GLU A 495 -46.64 -45.41 43.84
N VAL A 496 -47.44 -44.96 42.87
CA VAL A 496 -48.81 -45.47 42.67
C VAL A 496 -48.82 -46.84 41.99
N ARG A 497 -47.85 -47.11 41.10
CA ARG A 497 -47.75 -48.40 40.38
C ARG A 497 -47.52 -49.56 41.33
N ASN A 498 -46.73 -49.38 42.39
CA ASN A 498 -46.39 -50.44 43.34
C ASN A 498 -47.61 -51.04 44.05
N PRO A 499 -48.42 -50.28 44.80
CA PRO A 499 -49.62 -50.81 45.46
C PRO A 499 -50.66 -51.30 44.45
N LEU A 500 -50.79 -50.64 43.30
CA LEU A 500 -51.70 -51.07 42.24
C LEU A 500 -51.33 -52.45 41.68
N THR A 501 -50.05 -52.68 41.41
CA THR A 501 -49.56 -53.99 40.93
C THR A 501 -49.80 -55.07 41.97
N THR A 502 -49.57 -54.79 43.26
CA THR A 502 -49.89 -55.73 44.34
C THR A 502 -51.38 -56.06 44.41
N MET A 503 -52.26 -55.05 44.30
CA MET A 503 -53.71 -55.25 44.29
C MET A 503 -54.15 -56.10 43.09
N VAL A 504 -53.67 -55.80 41.88
CA VAL A 504 -54.00 -56.55 40.66
C VAL A 504 -53.48 -57.99 40.74
N MET A 505 -52.27 -58.22 41.25
CA MET A 505 -51.73 -59.57 41.46
C MET A 505 -52.57 -60.36 42.48
N GLY A 506 -52.93 -59.74 43.60
CA GLY A 506 -53.78 -60.35 44.63
C GLY A 506 -55.17 -60.72 44.11
N LEU A 507 -55.82 -59.79 43.39
CA LEU A 507 -57.08 -60.05 42.69
C LEU A 507 -56.92 -61.17 41.65
N GLY A 508 -55.83 -61.15 40.88
CA GLY A 508 -55.54 -62.14 39.85
C GLY A 508 -55.39 -63.57 40.38
N ALA A 509 -54.95 -63.75 41.63
CA ALA A 509 -54.87 -65.07 42.27
C ALA A 509 -56.26 -65.74 42.40
N PHE A 510 -57.33 -64.94 42.59
CA PHE A 510 -58.70 -65.46 42.69
C PHE A 510 -59.25 -65.99 41.35
N LYS A 511 -58.62 -65.69 40.19
CA LYS A 511 -58.98 -66.30 38.90
C LYS A 511 -58.81 -67.82 38.89
N ARG A 512 -58.00 -68.38 39.79
CA ARG A 512 -57.73 -69.83 39.91
C ARG A 512 -58.71 -70.55 40.83
N LEU A 513 -59.62 -69.83 41.49
CA LEU A 513 -60.62 -70.37 42.42
C LEU A 513 -62.00 -70.43 41.75
N GLU A 514 -62.80 -71.44 42.10
CA GLU A 514 -64.21 -71.51 41.68
C GLU A 514 -65.05 -70.53 42.50
N LEU A 515 -65.33 -69.37 41.91
CA LEU A 515 -66.17 -68.32 42.48
C LEU A 515 -67.60 -68.42 41.93
N SER A 516 -68.61 -68.07 42.73
CA SER A 516 -69.99 -67.94 42.23
C SER A 516 -70.09 -66.81 41.20
N GLY A 517 -71.02 -66.90 40.24
CA GLY A 517 -71.11 -65.99 39.07
C GLY A 517 -71.02 -64.49 39.40
N ARG A 518 -71.71 -64.01 40.44
CA ARG A 518 -71.66 -62.60 40.87
C ARG A 518 -70.27 -62.15 41.35
N PHE A 519 -69.50 -63.03 42.01
CA PHE A 519 -68.14 -62.72 42.44
C PHE A 519 -67.12 -62.80 41.29
N GLN A 520 -67.38 -63.64 40.27
CA GLN A 520 -66.59 -63.63 39.03
C GLN A 520 -66.75 -62.31 38.28
N GLU A 521 -67.97 -61.77 38.19
CA GLU A 521 -68.24 -60.45 37.59
C GLU A 521 -67.54 -59.32 38.36
N TYR A 522 -67.62 -59.30 39.69
CA TYR A 522 -66.90 -58.29 40.49
C TYR A 522 -65.38 -58.40 40.36
N LEU A 523 -64.84 -59.62 40.28
CA LEU A 523 -63.41 -59.83 40.07
C LEU A 523 -62.98 -59.34 38.68
N ALA A 524 -63.77 -59.61 37.64
CA ALA A 524 -63.51 -59.12 36.29
C ALA A 524 -63.50 -57.59 36.24
N LEU A 525 -64.51 -56.93 36.82
CA LEU A 525 -64.58 -55.47 36.91
C LEU A 525 -63.38 -54.86 37.64
N ALA A 526 -62.97 -55.44 38.77
CA ALA A 526 -61.84 -54.94 39.55
C ALA A 526 -60.50 -55.10 38.83
N LEU A 527 -60.30 -56.21 38.12
CA LEU A 527 -59.10 -56.44 37.31
C LEU A 527 -59.05 -55.53 36.08
N ASP A 528 -60.18 -55.35 35.39
CA ASP A 528 -60.28 -54.44 34.24
C ASP A 528 -59.97 -52.98 34.64
N GLU A 529 -60.45 -52.54 35.82
CA GLU A 529 -60.13 -51.20 36.34
C GLU A 529 -58.65 -51.10 36.76
N GLY A 530 -58.08 -52.17 37.32
CA GLY A 530 -56.65 -52.25 37.61
C GLY A 530 -55.77 -52.10 36.36
N ASP A 531 -56.10 -52.84 35.31
CA ASP A 531 -55.42 -52.78 34.00
C ASP A 531 -55.62 -51.42 33.33
N ARG A 532 -56.78 -50.79 33.50
CA ARG A 532 -57.05 -49.41 33.06
C ARG A 532 -56.16 -48.40 33.77
N LEU A 533 -56.06 -48.46 35.09
CA LEU A 533 -55.21 -47.56 35.88
C LEU A 533 -53.72 -47.73 35.54
N GLN A 534 -53.25 -48.97 35.35
CA GLN A 534 -51.87 -49.24 34.92
C GLN A 534 -51.56 -48.62 33.54
N ARG A 535 -52.50 -48.71 32.59
CA ARG A 535 -52.37 -48.06 31.28
C ARG A 535 -52.32 -46.52 31.40
N LEU A 536 -53.16 -45.93 32.24
CA LEU A 536 -53.19 -44.49 32.48
C LEU A 536 -51.87 -43.98 33.09
N LEU A 537 -51.34 -44.68 34.10
CA LEU A 537 -50.04 -44.35 34.70
C LEU A 537 -48.90 -44.41 33.69
N ASN A 538 -48.90 -45.41 32.82
CA ASN A 538 -47.91 -45.52 31.73
C ASN A 538 -48.03 -44.36 30.73
N GLN A 539 -49.25 -43.93 30.38
CA GLN A 539 -49.48 -42.80 29.48
C GLN A 539 -49.00 -41.47 30.08
N ILE A 540 -49.24 -41.23 31.38
CA ILE A 540 -48.73 -40.05 32.08
C ILE A 540 -47.20 -40.02 32.01
N LEU A 541 -46.53 -41.15 32.28
CA LEU A 541 -45.07 -41.24 32.22
C LEU A 541 -44.53 -40.99 30.82
N LEU A 542 -45.19 -41.56 29.80
CA LEU A 542 -44.83 -41.40 28.39
C LEU A 542 -45.00 -39.95 27.92
N TYR A 543 -46.01 -39.26 28.43
CA TYR A 543 -46.16 -37.83 28.20
C TYR A 543 -45.09 -37.04 28.93
N ALA A 544 -44.85 -37.28 30.22
CA ALA A 544 -44.00 -36.41 31.03
C ALA A 544 -42.49 -36.50 30.70
N LYS A 545 -41.99 -37.68 30.32
CA LYS A 545 -40.56 -37.86 30.02
C LYS A 545 -40.11 -37.16 28.73
N PRO A 546 -38.86 -36.65 28.66
CA PRO A 546 -38.24 -36.22 27.41
C PRO A 546 -38.33 -37.32 26.34
N GLN A 547 -38.68 -36.95 25.11
CA GLN A 547 -38.73 -37.92 24.01
C GLN A 547 -37.32 -38.11 23.43
N THR A 548 -36.50 -38.90 24.11
CA THR A 548 -35.24 -39.38 23.54
C THR A 548 -35.56 -40.42 22.47
N LEU A 549 -35.18 -40.15 21.22
CA LEU A 549 -35.45 -41.02 20.08
C LEU A 549 -34.26 -41.94 19.81
N ASN A 550 -34.52 -43.24 19.65
CA ASN A 550 -33.55 -44.15 19.06
C ASN A 550 -33.75 -44.17 17.53
N GLN A 551 -33.15 -43.18 16.85
CA GLN A 551 -33.37 -42.99 15.42
C GLN A 551 -32.67 -44.07 14.59
N ILE A 552 -33.47 -44.81 13.82
CA ILE A 552 -33.03 -45.76 12.80
C ILE A 552 -33.65 -45.40 11.45
N GLU A 553 -33.03 -45.85 10.38
CA GLU A 553 -33.67 -45.81 9.06
C GLU A 553 -34.73 -46.91 9.00
N LEU A 554 -35.96 -46.52 8.70
CA LEU A 554 -37.09 -47.46 8.61
C LEU A 554 -38.05 -47.08 7.49
N ASP A 555 -38.65 -48.10 6.89
CA ASP A 555 -39.68 -47.93 5.88
C ASP A 555 -41.08 -47.88 6.52
N LEU A 556 -41.76 -46.73 6.37
CA LEU A 556 -43.10 -46.54 6.93
C LEU A 556 -44.15 -47.43 6.26
N THR A 557 -43.97 -47.81 4.99
CA THR A 557 -44.91 -48.73 4.32
C THR A 557 -44.94 -50.07 5.05
N SER A 558 -43.77 -50.62 5.36
CA SER A 558 -43.61 -51.87 6.13
C SER A 558 -44.17 -51.73 7.56
N LEU A 559 -43.80 -50.66 8.28
CA LEU A 559 -44.26 -50.43 9.65
C LEU A 559 -45.79 -50.30 9.77
N ILE A 560 -46.42 -49.55 8.86
CA ILE A 560 -47.87 -49.38 8.83
C ILE A 560 -48.56 -50.71 8.53
N THR A 561 -48.05 -51.48 7.57
CA THR A 561 -48.60 -52.79 7.20
C THR A 561 -48.57 -53.76 8.39
N GLU A 562 -47.42 -53.89 9.06
CA GLU A 562 -47.26 -54.73 10.26
C GLU A 562 -48.21 -54.31 11.40
N THR A 563 -48.30 -52.99 11.63
CA THR A 563 -49.12 -52.43 12.71
C THR A 563 -50.60 -52.66 12.44
N LEU A 564 -51.08 -52.38 11.23
CA LEU A 564 -52.48 -52.60 10.86
C LEU A 564 -52.86 -54.08 10.89
N HIS A 565 -51.97 -54.99 10.50
CA HIS A 565 -52.20 -56.42 10.64
C HIS A 565 -52.43 -56.81 12.10
N THR A 566 -51.63 -56.28 13.02
CA THR A 566 -51.76 -56.56 14.46
C THR A 566 -53.06 -55.97 15.03
N LEU A 567 -53.49 -54.80 14.53
CA LEU A 567 -54.68 -54.11 15.04
C LEU A 567 -56.00 -54.77 14.61
N ARG A 568 -56.04 -55.48 13.47
CA ARG A 568 -57.27 -56.13 12.96
C ARG A 568 -57.88 -57.12 13.95
N ASP A 569 -57.07 -57.79 14.75
CA ASP A 569 -57.51 -58.81 15.70
C ASP A 569 -57.97 -58.22 17.05
N LEU A 570 -57.81 -56.90 17.26
CA LEU A 570 -58.24 -56.25 18.49
C LEU A 570 -59.76 -56.00 18.49
N PRO A 571 -60.46 -56.14 19.64
CA PRO A 571 -61.90 -55.90 19.75
C PRO A 571 -62.36 -54.53 19.24
N VAL A 572 -61.52 -53.50 19.38
CA VAL A 572 -61.82 -52.14 18.94
C VAL A 572 -61.88 -51.99 17.41
N ALA A 573 -61.23 -52.88 16.67
CA ALA A 573 -61.11 -52.82 15.21
C ALA A 573 -61.64 -54.06 14.48
N SER A 574 -61.93 -55.16 15.17
CA SER A 574 -62.36 -56.44 14.57
C SER A 574 -63.70 -56.34 13.82
N THR A 575 -64.56 -55.40 14.20
CA THR A 575 -65.86 -55.10 13.57
C THR A 575 -65.78 -53.99 12.51
N LYS A 576 -64.59 -53.43 12.25
CA LYS A 576 -64.40 -52.22 11.42
C LYS A 576 -63.32 -52.46 10.36
N PRO A 577 -63.65 -52.44 9.06
CA PRO A 577 -62.65 -52.71 8.01
C PRO A 577 -61.50 -51.68 7.99
N LEU A 578 -60.26 -52.15 8.21
CA LEU A 578 -59.05 -51.33 8.07
C LEU A 578 -58.49 -51.42 6.64
N ARG A 579 -58.57 -50.31 5.88
CA ARG A 579 -58.01 -50.17 4.53
C ARG A 579 -56.70 -49.40 4.56
N PHE A 580 -55.68 -49.92 3.87
CA PHE A 580 -54.40 -49.25 3.70
C PHE A 580 -54.18 -48.92 2.22
N ASN A 581 -54.05 -47.63 1.92
CA ASN A 581 -53.83 -47.11 0.58
C ASN A 581 -52.45 -46.45 0.52
N SER A 582 -51.46 -47.11 -0.06
CA SER A 582 -50.13 -46.52 -0.27
C SER A 582 -49.94 -46.14 -1.73
N ALA A 583 -49.60 -44.87 -1.99
CA ALA A 583 -49.12 -44.42 -3.30
C ALA A 583 -47.60 -44.63 -3.47
N ALA A 584 -46.89 -44.98 -2.39
CA ALA A 584 -45.43 -45.16 -2.37
C ALA A 584 -45.06 -46.63 -2.12
N THR A 585 -44.17 -47.19 -2.97
CA THR A 585 -43.64 -48.56 -2.80
C THR A 585 -42.72 -48.66 -1.58
N ALA A 586 -41.97 -47.60 -1.30
CA ALA A 586 -41.14 -47.45 -0.11
C ALA A 586 -41.21 -46.00 0.38
N ALA A 587 -41.24 -45.81 1.69
CA ALA A 587 -41.31 -44.52 2.35
C ALA A 587 -40.27 -44.47 3.48
N PRO A 588 -38.97 -44.37 3.15
CA PRO A 588 -37.91 -44.34 4.15
C PRO A 588 -37.96 -43.03 4.95
N VAL A 589 -37.87 -43.16 6.27
CA VAL A 589 -37.73 -42.05 7.23
C VAL A 589 -36.66 -42.38 8.25
N LEU A 590 -36.07 -41.34 8.84
CA LEU A 590 -35.24 -41.49 10.03
C LEU A 590 -36.15 -41.34 11.25
N GLY A 591 -36.31 -42.40 12.05
CA GLY A 591 -37.19 -42.34 13.21
C GLY A 591 -37.05 -43.50 14.17
N ASP A 592 -37.75 -43.40 15.28
CA ASP A 592 -37.84 -44.44 16.30
C ASP A 592 -39.03 -45.35 15.98
N ARG A 593 -38.74 -46.62 15.67
CA ARG A 593 -39.73 -47.60 15.23
C ARG A 593 -40.85 -47.80 16.26
N ASP A 594 -40.52 -47.89 17.55
CA ASP A 594 -41.50 -48.16 18.59
C ASP A 594 -42.38 -46.95 18.85
N LYS A 595 -41.80 -45.74 18.79
CA LYS A 595 -42.55 -44.48 18.94
C LYS A 595 -43.48 -44.22 17.76
N LEU A 596 -43.03 -44.46 16.53
CA LEU A 596 -43.88 -44.31 15.34
C LEU A 596 -44.97 -45.39 15.29
N LYS A 597 -44.68 -46.63 15.72
CA LYS A 597 -45.71 -47.66 15.93
C LYS A 597 -46.77 -47.20 16.93
N GLN A 598 -46.34 -46.58 18.03
CA GLN A 598 -47.25 -46.03 19.03
C GLN A 598 -48.14 -44.91 18.47
N VAL A 599 -47.60 -44.03 17.61
CA VAL A 599 -48.38 -43.02 16.89
C VAL A 599 -49.50 -43.67 16.09
N LEU A 600 -49.16 -44.67 15.27
CA LEU A 600 -50.12 -45.39 14.44
C LEU A 600 -51.21 -46.08 15.26
N ILE A 601 -50.84 -46.79 16.33
CA ILE A 601 -51.79 -47.45 17.22
C ILE A 601 -52.78 -46.43 17.82
N ASN A 602 -52.28 -45.30 18.32
CA ASN A 602 -53.13 -44.27 18.92
C ASN A 602 -54.08 -43.64 17.89
N LEU A 603 -53.59 -43.33 16.70
CA LEU A 603 -54.42 -42.71 15.65
C LEU A 603 -55.50 -43.65 15.13
N VAL A 604 -55.13 -44.91 14.82
CA VAL A 604 -56.07 -45.91 14.29
C VAL A 604 -57.10 -46.30 15.35
N THR A 605 -56.68 -46.50 16.61
CA THR A 605 -57.62 -46.80 17.71
C THR A 605 -58.60 -45.66 17.95
N ASN A 606 -58.12 -44.40 17.93
CA ASN A 606 -58.99 -43.23 18.05
C ASN A 606 -60.02 -43.15 16.93
N ALA A 607 -59.61 -43.47 15.70
CA ALA A 607 -60.46 -43.49 14.51
C ALA A 607 -61.53 -44.60 14.59
N CYS A 608 -61.14 -45.81 15.03
CA CYS A 608 -62.07 -46.92 15.27
C CYS A 608 -63.10 -46.58 16.35
N GLU A 609 -62.69 -45.96 17.45
CA GLU A 609 -63.60 -45.57 18.54
C GLU A 609 -64.57 -44.43 18.17
N ALA A 610 -64.31 -43.71 17.08
CA ALA A 610 -65.11 -42.56 16.65
C ALA A 610 -66.22 -42.93 15.66
N VAL A 611 -66.39 -44.22 15.34
CA VAL A 611 -67.36 -44.71 14.36
C VAL A 611 -68.07 -45.97 14.85
N ASP A 612 -69.27 -46.22 14.31
CA ASP A 612 -70.01 -47.45 14.55
C ASP A 612 -69.41 -48.66 13.81
N ASP A 613 -69.87 -49.85 14.17
CA ASP A 613 -69.45 -51.10 13.53
C ASP A 613 -69.78 -51.11 12.02
N GLY A 614 -68.88 -51.67 11.22
CA GLY A 614 -68.98 -51.69 9.76
C GLY A 614 -68.43 -50.45 9.03
N ALA A 615 -68.16 -49.35 9.74
CA ALA A 615 -67.52 -48.17 9.15
C ALA A 615 -66.03 -48.45 8.80
N VAL A 616 -65.59 -47.91 7.66
CA VAL A 616 -64.25 -48.16 7.12
C VAL A 616 -63.26 -47.12 7.64
N ILE A 617 -62.15 -47.58 8.22
CA ILE A 617 -61.02 -46.71 8.58
C ILE A 617 -59.98 -46.79 7.46
N THR A 618 -59.64 -45.65 6.88
CA THR A 618 -58.66 -45.59 5.80
C THR A 618 -57.35 -44.98 6.30
N VAL A 619 -56.25 -45.71 6.14
CA VAL A 619 -54.90 -45.21 6.34
C VAL A 619 -54.28 -44.98 4.98
N SER A 620 -53.86 -43.75 4.67
CA SER A 620 -53.16 -43.42 3.43
C SER A 620 -51.71 -43.03 3.69
N LEU A 621 -50.84 -43.39 2.75
CA LEU A 621 -49.43 -43.03 2.75
C LEU A 621 -49.04 -42.44 1.40
N GLN A 622 -48.50 -41.23 1.42
CA GLN A 622 -48.02 -40.54 0.22
C GLN A 622 -46.76 -39.72 0.51
N ARG A 623 -45.99 -39.41 -0.53
CA ARG A 623 -44.88 -38.44 -0.48
C ARG A 623 -45.34 -37.15 -1.14
N ASP A 624 -45.20 -36.02 -0.45
CA ASP A 624 -45.57 -34.72 -1.01
C ASP A 624 -44.45 -34.11 -1.88
N GLN A 625 -44.74 -32.96 -2.50
CA GLN A 625 -43.79 -32.24 -3.37
C GLN A 625 -42.57 -31.69 -2.60
N SER A 626 -42.70 -31.55 -1.28
CA SER A 626 -41.65 -31.07 -0.36
C SER A 626 -40.78 -32.22 0.18
N ASN A 627 -40.90 -33.42 -0.38
CA ASN A 627 -40.19 -34.63 0.05
C ASN A 627 -40.53 -35.06 1.49
N GLN A 628 -41.70 -34.69 2.01
CA GLN A 628 -42.21 -35.19 3.28
C GLN A 628 -43.04 -36.46 3.05
N ILE A 629 -42.94 -37.40 3.98
CA ILE A 629 -43.82 -38.56 4.03
C ILE A 629 -45.06 -38.19 4.84
N VAL A 630 -46.22 -38.31 4.22
CA VAL A 630 -47.52 -37.94 4.79
C VAL A 630 -48.33 -39.21 5.05
N VAL A 631 -48.63 -39.44 6.33
CA VAL A 631 -49.52 -40.51 6.79
C VAL A 631 -50.85 -39.87 7.18
N GLN A 632 -51.96 -40.34 6.63
CA GLN A 632 -53.28 -39.87 7.03
C GLN A 632 -54.13 -41.03 7.55
N VAL A 633 -54.84 -40.81 8.65
CA VAL A 633 -55.82 -41.74 9.20
C VAL A 633 -57.19 -41.07 9.14
N HIS A 634 -58.11 -41.70 8.44
CA HIS A 634 -59.41 -41.15 8.08
C HIS A 634 -60.56 -42.02 8.56
N ASN A 635 -61.61 -41.40 9.10
CA ASN A 635 -62.86 -42.06 9.51
C ASN A 635 -64.09 -41.18 9.25
N THR A 636 -65.24 -41.80 9.02
CA THR A 636 -66.53 -41.13 8.72
C THR A 636 -67.36 -40.89 9.99
N GLY A 637 -66.72 -40.57 11.11
CA GLY A 637 -67.39 -40.31 12.39
C GLY A 637 -68.01 -38.92 12.47
N ASP A 638 -68.69 -38.63 13.59
CA ASP A 638 -69.31 -37.32 13.82
C ASP A 638 -68.29 -36.18 13.69
N PRO A 639 -68.69 -35.05 13.07
CA PRO A 639 -67.80 -33.91 12.87
C PRO A 639 -67.41 -33.29 14.22
N ILE A 640 -66.13 -32.95 14.34
CA ILE A 640 -65.59 -32.31 15.54
C ILE A 640 -65.70 -30.79 15.39
N PRO A 641 -66.39 -30.09 16.31
CA PRO A 641 -66.50 -28.63 16.30
C PRO A 641 -65.14 -27.91 16.30
N PRO A 642 -65.00 -26.77 15.60
CA PRO A 642 -63.73 -26.03 15.51
C PRO A 642 -63.14 -25.60 16.87
N ASP A 643 -63.97 -25.27 17.84
CA ASP A 643 -63.57 -24.90 19.20
C ASP A 643 -63.01 -26.08 20.02
N ILE A 644 -63.37 -27.31 19.63
CA ILE A 644 -62.88 -28.57 20.18
C ILE A 644 -61.59 -29.00 19.47
N LEU A 645 -61.47 -28.80 18.15
CA LEU A 645 -60.26 -29.16 17.37
C LEU A 645 -58.98 -28.56 17.94
N VAL A 646 -59.00 -27.27 18.34
CA VAL A 646 -57.84 -26.56 18.94
C VAL A 646 -57.44 -27.15 20.30
N LYS A 647 -58.33 -27.90 20.96
CA LYS A 647 -58.10 -28.49 22.30
C LYS A 647 -57.70 -29.96 22.24
N LEU A 648 -57.92 -30.67 21.13
CA LEU A 648 -57.68 -32.12 21.02
C LEU A 648 -56.24 -32.57 21.31
N THR A 649 -55.25 -31.71 21.07
CA THR A 649 -53.84 -32.01 21.34
C THR A 649 -53.38 -31.54 22.72
N LYS A 650 -54.26 -30.92 23.52
CA LYS A 650 -53.98 -30.55 24.91
C LYS A 650 -54.07 -31.81 25.80
N PRO A 651 -53.15 -32.01 26.74
CA PRO A 651 -53.18 -33.16 27.64
C PRO A 651 -54.46 -33.16 28.48
N PHE A 652 -54.98 -34.36 28.78
CA PHE A 652 -56.18 -34.62 29.59
C PHE A 652 -57.51 -34.12 28.98
N PHE A 653 -57.51 -33.61 27.74
CA PHE A 653 -58.74 -33.23 27.05
C PHE A 653 -59.35 -34.44 26.33
N THR A 654 -60.60 -34.77 26.64
CA THR A 654 -61.36 -35.86 26.00
C THR A 654 -62.83 -35.49 25.87
N THR A 655 -63.47 -35.95 24.79
CA THR A 655 -64.93 -35.91 24.60
C THR A 655 -65.59 -37.26 24.86
N LYS A 656 -64.79 -38.32 25.08
CA LYS A 656 -65.24 -39.69 25.32
C LYS A 656 -65.36 -39.99 26.82
N THR A 657 -66.41 -40.69 27.23
CA THR A 657 -66.70 -41.07 28.63
C THR A 657 -65.60 -41.93 29.28
N ASN A 658 -64.91 -42.77 28.50
CA ASN A 658 -63.82 -43.63 28.99
C ASN A 658 -62.43 -43.21 28.49
N GLY A 659 -62.30 -42.07 27.80
CA GLY A 659 -61.04 -41.60 27.22
C GLY A 659 -60.16 -40.87 28.23
N ASN A 660 -58.85 -41.13 28.21
CA ASN A 660 -57.90 -40.49 29.14
C ASN A 660 -57.38 -39.12 28.65
N GLY A 661 -57.67 -38.73 27.41
CA GLY A 661 -57.25 -37.45 26.83
C GLY A 661 -55.74 -37.25 26.61
N LEU A 662 -54.93 -38.30 26.79
CA LEU A 662 -53.47 -38.25 26.61
C LEU A 662 -52.99 -38.74 25.24
N GLY A 663 -53.82 -39.50 24.50
CA GLY A 663 -53.41 -40.17 23.26
C GLY A 663 -52.89 -39.20 22.18
N LEU A 664 -53.68 -38.19 21.82
CA LEU A 664 -53.29 -37.20 20.80
C LEU A 664 -52.17 -36.25 21.27
N ALA A 665 -52.10 -35.95 22.57
CA ALA A 665 -51.01 -35.17 23.15
C ALA A 665 -49.66 -35.92 23.07
N ILE A 666 -49.67 -37.24 23.29
CA ILE A 666 -48.49 -38.11 23.09
C ILE A 666 -48.12 -38.18 21.61
N VAL A 667 -49.10 -38.35 20.71
CA VAL A 667 -48.85 -38.35 19.26
C VAL A 667 -48.16 -37.07 18.82
N LYS A 668 -48.67 -35.91 19.23
CA LYS A 668 -48.09 -34.60 18.90
C LYS A 668 -46.63 -34.51 19.34
N ARG A 669 -46.32 -34.88 20.58
CA ARG A 669 -44.93 -34.86 21.10
C ARG A 669 -44.00 -35.81 20.36
N ILE A 670 -44.45 -37.01 20.02
CA ILE A 670 -43.63 -37.96 19.27
C ILE A 670 -43.35 -37.40 17.87
N VAL A 671 -44.36 -36.86 17.19
CA VAL A 671 -44.22 -36.29 15.84
C VAL A 671 -43.30 -35.06 15.84
N GLU A 672 -43.47 -34.14 16.79
CA GLU A 672 -42.59 -32.96 16.95
C GLU A 672 -41.13 -33.37 17.25
N ALA A 673 -40.92 -34.40 18.07
CA ALA A 673 -39.58 -34.93 18.34
C ALA A 673 -38.91 -35.51 17.07
N HIS A 674 -39.69 -35.95 16.10
CA HIS A 674 -39.21 -36.41 14.78
C HIS A 674 -39.12 -35.27 13.75
N HIS A 675 -39.22 -34.01 14.18
CA HIS A 675 -39.27 -32.82 13.31
C HIS A 675 -40.44 -32.87 12.31
N GLY A 676 -41.53 -33.53 12.69
CA GLY A 676 -42.76 -33.65 11.92
C GLY A 676 -43.86 -32.70 12.35
N GLU A 677 -44.98 -32.75 11.64
CA GLU A 677 -46.17 -31.94 11.90
C GLU A 677 -47.42 -32.83 12.06
N LEU A 678 -48.31 -32.47 13.00
CA LEU A 678 -49.62 -33.10 13.20
C LEU A 678 -50.73 -32.11 12.88
N CYS A 679 -51.62 -32.46 11.95
CA CYS A 679 -52.82 -31.70 11.60
C CYS A 679 -54.08 -32.56 11.78
N ILE A 680 -55.18 -31.95 12.21
CA ILE A 680 -56.49 -32.62 12.36
C ILE A 680 -57.53 -31.76 11.66
N GLU A 681 -58.22 -32.37 10.70
CA GLU A 681 -59.33 -31.74 9.96
C GLU A 681 -60.59 -32.58 10.17
N SER A 682 -61.71 -31.93 10.41
CA SER A 682 -63.00 -32.61 10.61
C SER A 682 -64.14 -31.77 10.03
N SER A 683 -65.02 -32.41 9.25
CA SER A 683 -66.20 -31.77 8.67
C SER A 683 -67.35 -32.76 8.53
N ALA A 684 -68.58 -32.26 8.42
CA ALA A 684 -69.76 -33.10 8.25
C ALA A 684 -69.79 -33.82 6.88
N GLU A 685 -69.15 -33.24 5.86
CA GLU A 685 -69.15 -33.79 4.49
C GLU A 685 -68.06 -34.86 4.27
N VAL A 686 -66.90 -34.69 4.94
CA VAL A 686 -65.72 -35.53 4.70
C VAL A 686 -65.43 -36.46 5.88
N GLY A 687 -65.93 -36.20 7.09
CA GLY A 687 -65.53 -36.92 8.30
C GLY A 687 -64.24 -36.34 8.90
N THR A 688 -63.50 -37.15 9.66
CA THR A 688 -62.28 -36.72 10.37
C THR A 688 -61.03 -37.34 9.76
N THR A 689 -60.04 -36.49 9.47
CA THR A 689 -58.72 -36.89 8.96
C THR A 689 -57.63 -36.36 9.88
N VAL A 690 -56.81 -37.26 10.42
CA VAL A 690 -55.60 -36.92 11.16
C VAL A 690 -54.39 -37.14 10.26
N THR A 691 -53.63 -36.08 10.02
CA THR A 691 -52.46 -36.07 9.13
C THR A 691 -51.17 -35.92 9.93
N VAL A 692 -50.22 -36.82 9.72
CA VAL A 692 -48.85 -36.77 10.25
C VAL A 692 -47.88 -36.58 9.08
N ARG A 693 -47.06 -35.54 9.14
CA ARG A 693 -45.99 -35.27 8.16
C ARG A 693 -44.63 -35.52 8.79
N LEU A 694 -43.77 -36.28 8.13
CA LEU A 694 -42.42 -36.60 8.59
C LEU A 694 -41.38 -36.28 7.50
N PRO A 695 -40.17 -35.83 7.85
CA PRO A 695 -39.11 -35.63 6.87
C PRO A 695 -38.76 -36.94 6.15
N GLY A 696 -38.90 -36.98 4.82
CA GLY A 696 -38.56 -38.15 4.02
C GLY A 696 -37.07 -38.27 3.78
N ARG A 697 -36.54 -39.49 3.82
CA ARG A 697 -35.19 -39.81 3.32
C ARG A 697 -35.25 -40.03 1.80
N ARG A 698 -34.17 -39.63 1.12
CA ARG A 698 -34.00 -39.84 -0.32
C ARG A 698 -33.62 -41.27 -0.61
#